data_AF-O60890-F1
#
_entry.id   AF-O60890-F1
#
_cell.length_a   1.000
_cell.length_b   1.000
_cell.length_c   1.000
_cell.angle_alpha   90.00
_cell.angle_beta   90.00
_cell.angle_gamma   90.00
#
_symmetry.space_group_name_H-M   'P 1'
#
loop_
_entity.id
_entity.type
_entity.pdbx_description
1 polymer ?
#
loop_
_entity_poly.entity_id
_entity_poly.type
_entity_poly.pdbx_seq_one_letter_code
_entity_poly.pdbx_strand_id
1 'polypeptide(L)'
;MGHPPLEFSDCYLDSPDFRERLKCYEQELERTNKFIKDVIKDGNALISAMRNYSSAVQKFSQTLQSFQFDFIGDTLTDDEINIAESFKEFAELLNEVENERMMMVHNASDLLIKPLENFRKEQIGFTKERKKKFEKDGERFYSLLDRHLHLSSKKKESQLQEADLQVDKERHNFFESSLDYVYQIQEVQESKKFNIVEPVLAFLHSLFISNSLTVELTQDFLPYKQQLQLSLQNTRNHFSSTREEMEELKKRMKEAPQTCKLPGQPTIEGYLYTQEKWALGISWVKYYCQYEKETKTLTMTPMEQKPGAKQGPLDLTLKYCVRRKTESIDKRFCFDIETNERPGTITLQALSEANRRLWMEAMDGKEPIYHSPITKQQEMELNEVGFKFVRKCINIIETKGIKTEGLYRTVGSNIQVQKLLNAFFDPKCPGDVDFHNSDWDIKTITSSLKFYLRNLSEPVMTYRLHKELVSAAKSDNLDYRLGAIHSLVYKLPEKNREMLELLIRHLVNVCEHSKENLMTPSNMGVIFGPTLMRAQEDTVAAMMNIKFQNIVVEILIEHFGKIYLGPPEESAAPPVPPPRVTARRHKPITISKRLLRERTVFYTSSLDESEDEIQHQTPNGTITSSIEPPKPPQHPKLPIQRSGETDPGRKSPSRPILDGKLEPCPEVDVGKLVSRLQDGGTKITPKATNGPMPGSGPTKTPSFHIKRPAPRPLAHHKEGDADSFSKVRPPGEKPTIIRPPVRPPDPPCRAATPQKPEPKPDIVAGNAGEITSSVVASRTRFFETASRKTGSSQGRLPGDES
;
A
#
# COMPACT_ATOMS: atom_id res chain seq x y z
N MET A 1 19.34 -42.79 -34.05
CA MET A 1 19.62 -44.06 -34.74
C MET A 1 18.55 -44.24 -35.78
N GLY A 2 18.90 -44.33 -37.06
CA GLY A 2 17.94 -44.62 -38.11
C GLY A 2 17.62 -46.12 -38.12
N HIS A 3 16.35 -46.47 -38.26
CA HIS A 3 15.96 -47.84 -38.58
C HIS A 3 15.93 -48.00 -40.11
N PRO A 4 16.43 -49.12 -40.66
CA PRO A 4 16.32 -49.39 -42.10
C PRO A 4 14.84 -49.49 -42.50
N PRO A 5 14.47 -49.03 -43.71
CA PRO A 5 13.08 -49.08 -44.18
C PRO A 5 12.56 -50.52 -44.23
N LEU A 6 11.25 -50.65 -44.04
CA LEU A 6 10.54 -51.92 -44.18
C LEU A 6 10.02 -52.04 -45.62
N GLU A 7 10.70 -52.81 -46.46
CA GLU A 7 10.29 -52.96 -47.86
C GLU A 7 9.07 -53.87 -47.97
N PHE A 8 8.13 -53.54 -48.87
CA PHE A 8 6.97 -54.39 -49.13
C PHE A 8 7.35 -55.75 -49.75
N SER A 9 8.48 -55.82 -50.46
CA SER A 9 9.02 -57.08 -50.98
C SER A 9 9.40 -58.06 -49.86
N ASP A 10 9.86 -57.56 -48.71
CA ASP A 10 10.24 -58.38 -47.56
C ASP A 10 9.02 -59.05 -46.91
N CYS A 11 7.82 -58.46 -47.05
CA CYS A 11 6.58 -59.03 -46.53
C CYS A 11 6.26 -60.39 -47.16
N TYR A 12 6.65 -60.59 -48.42
CA TYR A 12 6.41 -61.86 -49.13
C TYR A 12 7.40 -62.94 -48.69
N LEU A 13 8.65 -62.56 -48.45
CA LEU A 13 9.72 -63.48 -48.03
C LEU A 13 9.64 -63.86 -46.55
N ASP A 14 9.08 -62.97 -45.73
CA ASP A 14 8.95 -63.15 -44.28
C ASP A 14 10.24 -63.61 -43.59
N SER A 15 11.36 -63.00 -43.99
CA SER A 15 12.69 -63.44 -43.57
C SER A 15 12.96 -63.15 -42.09
N PRO A 16 13.90 -63.88 -41.45
CA PRO A 16 14.34 -63.57 -40.09
C PRO A 16 14.80 -62.11 -39.95
N ASP A 17 15.50 -61.57 -40.95
CA ASP A 17 15.97 -60.18 -40.95
C ASP A 17 14.81 -59.18 -41.00
N PHE A 18 13.76 -59.47 -41.78
CA PHE A 18 12.53 -58.66 -41.82
C PHE A 18 11.83 -58.67 -40.45
N ARG A 19 11.70 -59.85 -39.84
CA ARG A 19 11.13 -60.00 -38.49
C ARG A 19 11.94 -59.26 -37.43
N GLU A 20 13.26 -59.27 -37.54
CA GLU A 20 14.14 -58.51 -36.64
C GLU A 20 13.97 -57.00 -36.82
N ARG A 21 13.86 -56.52 -38.07
CA ARG A 21 13.55 -55.11 -38.36
C ARG A 21 12.20 -54.70 -37.78
N LEU A 22 11.14 -55.49 -38.02
CA LEU A 22 9.82 -55.26 -37.43
C LEU A 22 9.90 -55.16 -35.90
N LYS A 23 10.60 -56.10 -35.25
CA LYS A 23 10.79 -56.10 -33.80
C LYS A 23 11.48 -54.82 -33.29
N CYS A 24 12.42 -54.26 -34.05
CA CYS A 24 13.03 -52.97 -33.71
C CYS A 24 12.00 -51.83 -33.73
N TYR A 25 11.16 -51.75 -34.77
CA TYR A 25 10.10 -50.74 -34.86
C TYR A 25 9.03 -50.91 -33.77
N GLU A 26 8.68 -52.15 -33.42
CA GLU A 26 7.75 -52.44 -32.33
C GLU A 26 8.27 -51.97 -30.97
N GLN A 27 9.55 -52.22 -30.69
CA GLN A 27 10.19 -51.74 -29.47
C GLN A 27 10.22 -50.22 -29.40
N GLU A 28 10.51 -49.56 -30.51
CA GLU A 28 10.48 -48.10 -30.60
C GLU A 28 9.07 -47.57 -30.34
N LEU A 29 8.05 -48.16 -30.97
CA LEU A 29 6.65 -47.79 -30.78
C LEU A 29 6.19 -47.94 -29.32
N GLU A 30 6.64 -48.99 -28.61
CA GLU A 30 6.33 -49.15 -27.19
C GLU A 30 7.05 -48.10 -26.33
N ARG A 31 8.26 -47.68 -26.68
CA ARG A 31 8.93 -46.54 -26.04
C ARG A 31 8.17 -45.24 -26.29
N THR A 32 7.72 -44.99 -27.52
CA THR A 32 6.89 -43.82 -27.85
C THR A 32 5.59 -43.83 -27.04
N ASN A 33 4.91 -44.98 -26.96
CA ASN A 33 3.70 -45.16 -26.16
C ASN A 33 3.92 -44.84 -24.67
N LYS A 34 5.03 -45.32 -24.10
CA LYS A 34 5.41 -45.02 -22.73
C LYS A 34 5.68 -43.52 -22.54
N PHE A 35 6.47 -42.93 -23.43
CA PHE A 35 6.77 -41.50 -23.39
C PHE A 35 5.50 -40.65 -23.42
N ILE A 36 4.57 -40.93 -24.34
CA ILE A 36 3.29 -40.20 -24.43
C ILE A 36 2.49 -40.33 -23.12
N LYS A 37 2.44 -41.52 -22.51
CA LYS A 37 1.78 -41.72 -21.20
C LYS A 37 2.41 -40.87 -20.11
N ASP A 38 3.73 -40.79 -20.08
CA ASP A 38 4.46 -40.00 -19.09
C ASP A 38 4.21 -38.49 -19.31
N VAL A 39 4.25 -38.01 -20.56
CA VAL A 39 3.91 -36.61 -20.91
C VAL A 39 2.47 -36.26 -20.53
N ILE A 40 1.50 -37.14 -20.80
CA ILE A 40 0.10 -36.93 -20.39
C ILE A 40 -0.02 -36.85 -18.87
N LYS A 41 0.66 -37.74 -18.14
CA LYS A 41 0.65 -37.77 -16.68
C LYS A 41 1.22 -36.48 -16.10
N ASP A 42 2.39 -36.06 -16.57
CA ASP A 42 3.07 -34.87 -16.07
C ASP A 42 2.36 -33.59 -16.51
N GLY A 43 1.81 -33.55 -17.72
CA GLY A 43 0.96 -32.46 -18.21
C GLY A 43 -0.29 -32.27 -17.35
N ASN A 44 -0.98 -33.35 -16.97
CA ASN A 44 -2.11 -33.28 -16.05
C ASN A 44 -1.70 -32.78 -14.65
N ALA A 45 -0.57 -33.24 -14.13
CA ALA A 45 -0.04 -32.75 -12.85
C ALA A 45 0.25 -31.25 -12.89
N LEU A 46 0.86 -30.77 -13.97
CA LEU A 46 1.12 -29.35 -14.19
C LEU A 46 -0.17 -28.53 -14.27
N ILE A 47 -1.14 -28.96 -15.09
CA ILE A 47 -2.46 -28.29 -15.22
C ILE A 47 -3.15 -28.21 -13.85
N SER A 48 -3.14 -29.30 -13.08
CA SER A 48 -3.70 -29.31 -11.72
C SER A 48 -3.01 -28.32 -10.79
N ALA A 49 -1.67 -28.28 -10.79
CA ALA A 49 -0.89 -27.33 -10.00
C ALA A 49 -1.21 -25.87 -10.38
N MET A 50 -1.36 -25.58 -11.67
CA MET A 50 -1.72 -24.24 -12.16
C MET A 50 -3.12 -23.82 -11.69
N ARG A 51 -4.10 -24.73 -11.69
CA ARG A 51 -5.45 -24.47 -11.14
C ARG A 51 -5.41 -24.14 -9.66
N ASN A 52 -4.64 -24.91 -8.89
CA ASN A 52 -4.50 -24.70 -7.45
C ASN A 52 -3.80 -23.37 -7.14
N TYR A 53 -2.74 -23.05 -7.88
CA TYR A 53 -2.05 -21.77 -7.79
C TYR A 53 -3.02 -20.61 -8.09
N SER A 54 -3.74 -20.69 -9.21
CA SER A 54 -4.68 -19.63 -9.62
C SER A 54 -5.80 -19.43 -8.59
N SER A 55 -6.36 -20.52 -8.06
CA SER A 55 -7.36 -20.48 -6.99
C SER A 55 -6.82 -19.83 -5.71
N ALA A 56 -5.56 -20.06 -5.36
CA ALA A 56 -4.93 -19.44 -4.20
C ALA A 56 -4.75 -17.93 -4.38
N VAL A 57 -4.33 -17.49 -5.57
CA VAL A 57 -4.21 -16.06 -5.89
C VAL A 57 -5.58 -15.37 -5.87
N GLN A 58 -6.61 -15.99 -6.44
CA GLN A 58 -7.98 -15.45 -6.39
C GLN A 58 -8.50 -15.28 -4.96
N LYS A 59 -8.25 -16.25 -4.06
CA LYS A 59 -8.62 -16.12 -2.64
C LYS A 59 -7.87 -14.99 -1.94
N PHE A 60 -6.59 -14.82 -2.25
CA PHE A 60 -5.80 -13.70 -1.73
C PHE A 60 -6.34 -12.35 -2.23
N SER A 61 -6.66 -12.26 -3.52
CA SER A 61 -7.30 -11.09 -4.13
C SER A 61 -8.63 -10.73 -3.46
N GLN A 62 -9.50 -11.70 -3.20
CA GLN A 62 -10.76 -11.50 -2.47
C GLN A 62 -10.53 -10.95 -1.05
N THR A 63 -9.50 -11.44 -0.36
CA THR A 63 -9.15 -10.95 0.97
C THR A 63 -8.75 -9.47 0.93
N LEU A 64 -7.91 -9.08 -0.04
CA LEU A 64 -7.53 -7.69 -0.24
C LEU A 64 -8.75 -6.81 -0.56
N GLN A 65 -9.64 -7.27 -1.44
CA GLN A 65 -10.83 -6.53 -1.84
C GLN A 65 -11.82 -6.29 -0.69
N SER A 66 -11.84 -7.19 0.30
CA SER A 66 -12.74 -7.09 1.47
C SER A 66 -12.23 -6.15 2.57
N PHE A 67 -10.96 -5.75 2.53
CA PHE A 67 -10.36 -4.94 3.58
C PHE A 67 -10.69 -3.45 3.38
N GLN A 68 -11.20 -2.80 4.43
CA GLN A 68 -11.49 -1.38 4.46
C GLN A 68 -10.69 -0.72 5.59
N PHE A 69 -10.02 0.39 5.27
CA PHE A 69 -9.30 1.17 6.27
C PHE A 69 -10.26 2.06 7.05
N ASP A 70 -10.44 1.75 8.34
CA ASP A 70 -11.00 2.72 9.29
C ASP A 70 -9.97 3.79 9.60
N PHE A 71 -10.42 5.03 9.78
CA PHE A 71 -9.54 6.17 10.02
C PHE A 71 -10.01 7.03 11.18
N ILE A 72 -9.06 7.76 11.75
CA ILE A 72 -9.30 8.71 12.82
C ILE A 72 -9.43 10.11 12.21
N GLY A 73 -10.49 10.82 12.58
CA GLY A 73 -10.86 12.12 12.03
C GLY A 73 -12.14 12.04 11.22
N ASP A 74 -12.56 13.18 10.70
CA ASP A 74 -13.79 13.37 9.91
C ASP A 74 -13.53 13.34 8.39
N THR A 75 -12.28 13.45 7.96
CA THR A 75 -11.91 13.53 6.55
C THR A 75 -10.52 12.90 6.29
N LEU A 76 -10.40 12.23 5.15
CA LEU A 76 -9.15 11.69 4.63
C LEU A 76 -8.47 12.68 3.68
N THR A 77 -7.14 12.71 3.66
CA THR A 77 -6.38 13.40 2.61
C THR A 77 -6.41 12.62 1.30
N ASP A 78 -6.04 13.26 0.19
CA ASP A 78 -5.98 12.59 -1.12
C ASP A 78 -5.00 11.39 -1.11
N ASP A 79 -3.88 11.50 -0.38
CA ASP A 79 -2.94 10.41 -0.18
C ASP A 79 -3.52 9.25 0.64
N GLU A 80 -4.25 9.56 1.72
CA GLU A 80 -4.90 8.52 2.53
C GLU A 80 -6.02 7.81 1.74
N ILE A 81 -6.72 8.51 0.86
CA ILE A 81 -7.70 7.93 -0.06
C ILE A 81 -7.01 6.97 -1.04
N ASN A 82 -5.90 7.39 -1.65
CA ASN A 82 -5.13 6.53 -2.57
C ASN A 82 -4.64 5.25 -1.85
N ILE A 83 -4.21 5.38 -0.60
CA ILE A 83 -3.79 4.23 0.22
C ILE A 83 -5.00 3.34 0.54
N ALA A 84 -6.14 3.91 0.93
CA ALA A 84 -7.34 3.16 1.29
C ALA A 84 -7.88 2.31 0.13
N GLU A 85 -7.83 2.83 -1.10
CA GLU A 85 -8.26 2.11 -2.31
C GLU A 85 -7.20 1.14 -2.84
N SER A 86 -5.95 1.20 -2.36
CA SER A 86 -4.84 0.46 -2.96
C SER A 86 -5.02 -1.06 -2.97
N PHE A 87 -5.63 -1.63 -1.92
CA PHE A 87 -5.86 -3.08 -1.86
C PHE A 87 -6.91 -3.54 -2.86
N LYS A 88 -7.90 -2.70 -3.17
CA LYS A 88 -8.87 -2.98 -4.22
C LYS A 88 -8.22 -2.94 -5.60
N GLU A 89 -7.36 -1.96 -5.85
CA GLU A 89 -6.58 -1.88 -7.10
C GLU A 89 -5.65 -3.10 -7.26
N PHE A 90 -5.00 -3.54 -6.19
CA PHE A 90 -4.18 -4.77 -6.21
C PHE A 90 -5.04 -6.01 -6.52
N ALA A 91 -6.22 -6.11 -5.93
CA ALA A 91 -7.14 -7.22 -6.19
C ALA A 91 -7.61 -7.24 -7.65
N GLU A 92 -7.96 -6.09 -8.22
CA GLU A 92 -8.34 -5.95 -9.63
C GLU A 92 -7.20 -6.41 -10.56
N LEU A 93 -5.96 -5.95 -10.32
CA LEU A 93 -4.80 -6.36 -11.10
C LEU A 93 -4.54 -7.87 -11.00
N LEU A 94 -4.63 -8.45 -9.81
CA LEU A 94 -4.44 -9.89 -9.62
C LEU A 94 -5.52 -10.70 -10.35
N ASN A 95 -6.78 -10.27 -10.29
CA ASN A 95 -7.87 -10.94 -10.98
C ASN A 95 -7.71 -10.87 -12.50
N GLU A 96 -7.23 -9.75 -13.05
CA GLU A 96 -6.92 -9.62 -14.48
C GLU A 96 -5.89 -10.68 -14.92
N VAL A 97 -4.78 -10.81 -14.18
CA VAL A 97 -3.74 -11.82 -14.45
C VAL A 97 -4.30 -13.24 -14.34
N GLU A 98 -5.09 -13.53 -13.30
CA GLU A 98 -5.62 -14.88 -13.07
C GLU A 98 -6.70 -15.28 -14.07
N ASN A 99 -7.53 -14.35 -14.54
CA ASN A 99 -8.55 -14.64 -15.54
C ASN A 99 -7.93 -15.15 -16.84
N GLU A 100 -6.87 -14.49 -17.33
CA GLU A 100 -6.17 -14.91 -18.55
C GLU A 100 -5.41 -16.22 -18.34
N ARG A 101 -4.81 -16.44 -17.16
CA ARG A 101 -4.19 -17.73 -16.84
C ARG A 101 -5.21 -18.87 -16.80
N MET A 102 -6.38 -18.66 -16.22
CA MET A 102 -7.40 -19.70 -16.11
C MET A 102 -7.97 -20.09 -17.48
N MET A 103 -8.12 -19.13 -18.40
CA MET A 103 -8.52 -19.40 -19.79
C MET A 103 -7.50 -20.33 -20.47
N MET A 104 -6.20 -20.03 -20.35
CA MET A 104 -5.15 -20.92 -20.86
C MET A 104 -5.21 -22.32 -20.23
N VAL A 105 -5.38 -22.39 -18.90
CA VAL A 105 -5.43 -23.66 -18.15
C VAL A 105 -6.66 -24.50 -18.52
N HIS A 106 -7.77 -23.86 -18.89
CA HIS A 106 -8.95 -24.55 -19.41
C HIS A 106 -8.63 -25.20 -20.77
N ASN A 107 -8.01 -24.45 -21.68
CA ASN A 107 -7.67 -24.90 -23.03
C ASN A 107 -6.49 -25.90 -23.06
N ALA A 108 -5.64 -25.92 -22.03
CA ALA A 108 -4.45 -26.77 -21.98
C ALA A 108 -4.74 -28.27 -22.16
N SER A 109 -5.89 -28.74 -21.65
CA SER A 109 -6.31 -30.14 -21.83
C SER A 109 -6.57 -30.46 -23.31
N ASP A 110 -7.21 -29.54 -24.03
CA ASP A 110 -7.54 -29.72 -25.44
C ASP A 110 -6.34 -29.49 -26.36
N LEU A 111 -5.37 -28.67 -25.94
CA LEU A 111 -4.14 -28.42 -26.71
C LEU A 111 -3.09 -29.51 -26.55
N LEU A 112 -2.98 -30.12 -25.36
CA LEU A 112 -1.92 -31.10 -25.06
C LEU A 112 -2.47 -32.52 -24.85
N ILE A 113 -3.38 -32.67 -23.90
CA ILE A 113 -3.76 -34.00 -23.38
C ILE A 113 -4.58 -34.76 -24.42
N LYS A 114 -5.64 -34.14 -24.95
CA LYS A 114 -6.56 -34.78 -25.88
C LYS A 114 -5.88 -35.19 -27.20
N PRO A 115 -5.06 -34.36 -27.87
CA PRO A 115 -4.35 -34.76 -29.09
C PRO A 115 -3.39 -35.93 -28.86
N LEU A 116 -2.63 -35.91 -27.75
CA LEU A 116 -1.72 -37.01 -27.41
C LEU A 116 -2.47 -38.30 -27.04
N GLU A 117 -3.61 -38.20 -26.36
CA GLU A 117 -4.48 -39.35 -26.09
C GLU A 117 -5.06 -39.94 -27.37
N ASN A 118 -5.51 -39.09 -28.29
CA ASN A 118 -6.04 -39.49 -29.59
C ASN A 118 -4.96 -40.20 -30.40
N PHE A 119 -3.78 -39.61 -30.55
CA PHE A 119 -2.64 -40.27 -31.21
C PHE A 119 -2.32 -41.63 -30.57
N ARG A 120 -2.30 -41.72 -29.24
CA ARG A 120 -2.04 -42.99 -28.55
C ARG A 120 -3.13 -44.04 -28.80
N LYS A 121 -4.40 -43.66 -28.84
CA LYS A 121 -5.53 -44.58 -29.04
C LYS A 121 -5.68 -44.97 -30.50
N GLU A 122 -5.73 -43.98 -31.37
CA GLU A 122 -6.06 -44.11 -32.80
C GLU A 122 -4.86 -44.58 -33.62
N GLN A 123 -3.64 -44.13 -33.33
CA GLN A 123 -2.46 -44.52 -34.12
C GLN A 123 -1.78 -45.75 -33.50
N ILE A 124 -1.33 -45.63 -32.25
CA ILE A 124 -0.60 -46.72 -31.58
C ILE A 124 -1.53 -47.91 -31.26
N GLY A 125 -2.75 -47.64 -30.79
CA GLY A 125 -3.73 -48.69 -30.50
C GLY A 125 -4.13 -49.46 -31.76
N PHE A 126 -4.39 -48.76 -32.87
CA PHE A 126 -4.72 -49.39 -34.15
C PHE A 126 -3.56 -50.20 -34.73
N THR A 127 -2.32 -49.71 -34.61
CA THR A 127 -1.14 -50.46 -35.02
C THR A 127 -0.99 -51.78 -34.25
N LYS A 128 -1.37 -51.80 -32.96
CA LYS A 128 -1.41 -53.03 -32.16
C LYS A 128 -2.49 -54.02 -32.63
N GLU A 129 -3.61 -53.52 -33.15
CA GLU A 129 -4.64 -54.37 -33.75
C GLU A 129 -4.17 -54.96 -35.09
N ARG A 130 -3.54 -54.13 -35.94
CA ARG A 130 -2.90 -54.59 -37.19
C ARG A 130 -1.82 -55.65 -36.93
N LYS A 131 -1.00 -55.46 -35.89
CA LYS A 131 -0.03 -56.46 -35.44
C LYS A 131 -0.70 -57.79 -35.11
N LYS A 132 -1.77 -57.79 -34.32
CA LYS A 132 -2.50 -59.02 -33.96
C LYS A 132 -3.07 -59.73 -35.18
N LYS A 133 -3.60 -58.97 -36.15
CA LYS A 133 -4.10 -59.53 -37.42
C LYS A 133 -2.97 -60.18 -38.21
N PHE A 134 -1.84 -59.48 -38.36
CA PHE A 134 -0.63 -59.99 -38.99
C PHE A 134 -0.10 -61.28 -38.33
N GLU A 135 -0.02 -61.31 -36.99
CA GLU A 135 0.42 -62.50 -36.24
C GLU A 135 -0.55 -63.67 -36.43
N LYS A 136 -1.86 -63.42 -36.29
CA LYS A 136 -2.90 -64.45 -36.43
C LYS A 136 -2.97 -65.03 -37.83
N ASP A 137 -2.90 -64.19 -38.86
CA ASP A 137 -2.94 -64.63 -40.25
C ASP A 137 -1.65 -65.39 -40.60
N GLY A 138 -0.51 -64.98 -40.04
CA GLY A 138 0.76 -65.71 -40.14
C GLY A 138 0.69 -67.10 -39.50
N GLU A 139 0.20 -67.20 -38.25
CA GLU A 139 0.00 -68.48 -37.57
C GLU A 139 -0.94 -69.40 -38.36
N ARG A 140 -2.03 -68.85 -38.89
CA ARG A 140 -3.00 -69.60 -39.71
C ARG A 140 -2.39 -70.11 -41.00
N PHE A 141 -1.64 -69.27 -41.72
CA PHE A 141 -0.97 -69.66 -42.95
C PHE A 141 0.07 -70.75 -42.70
N TYR A 142 1.00 -70.57 -41.77
CA TYR A 142 2.04 -71.56 -41.50
C TYR A 142 1.50 -72.88 -40.94
N SER A 143 0.46 -72.84 -40.10
CA SER A 143 -0.20 -74.06 -39.62
C SER A 143 -0.92 -74.81 -40.74
N LEU A 144 -1.57 -74.09 -41.65
CA LEU A 144 -2.23 -74.69 -42.81
C LEU A 144 -1.21 -75.25 -43.80
N LEU A 145 -0.11 -74.53 -44.04
CA LEU A 145 0.99 -74.96 -44.90
C LEU A 145 1.63 -76.24 -44.36
N ASP A 146 1.90 -76.31 -43.06
CA ASP A 146 2.42 -77.52 -42.43
C ASP A 146 1.47 -78.71 -42.65
N ARG A 147 0.17 -78.53 -42.42
CA ARG A 147 -0.84 -79.56 -42.68
C ARG A 147 -0.91 -79.97 -44.17
N HIS A 148 -0.75 -79.01 -45.08
CA HIS A 148 -0.74 -79.23 -46.52
C HIS A 148 0.48 -80.05 -46.96
N LEU A 149 1.67 -79.71 -46.44
CA LEU A 149 2.92 -80.44 -46.72
C LEU A 149 2.90 -81.89 -46.21
N HIS A 150 2.11 -82.16 -45.16
CA HIS A 150 1.88 -83.51 -44.64
C HIS A 150 0.71 -84.26 -45.32
N LEU A 151 0.03 -83.65 -46.30
CA LEU A 151 -1.06 -84.28 -47.02
C LEU A 151 -0.50 -85.37 -47.95
N SER A 152 -1.03 -86.60 -47.84
CA SER A 152 -0.58 -87.71 -48.68
C SER A 152 -0.87 -87.44 -50.16
N SER A 153 0.14 -87.60 -51.01
CA SER A 153 0.01 -87.58 -52.48
C SER A 153 -0.92 -88.65 -53.05
N LYS A 154 -1.39 -89.61 -52.23
CA LYS A 154 -2.38 -90.62 -52.60
C LYS A 154 -3.84 -90.15 -52.44
N LYS A 155 -4.06 -88.92 -51.96
CA LYS A 155 -5.41 -88.32 -51.87
C LYS A 155 -5.97 -88.09 -53.29
N LYS A 156 -7.29 -87.94 -53.40
CA LYS A 156 -7.93 -87.66 -54.69
C LYS A 156 -7.41 -86.31 -55.22
N GLU A 157 -7.14 -86.22 -56.51
CA GLU A 157 -6.65 -85.00 -57.18
C GLU A 157 -7.47 -83.76 -56.79
N SER A 158 -8.80 -83.87 -56.75
CA SER A 158 -9.68 -82.78 -56.33
C SER A 158 -9.42 -82.27 -54.90
N GLN A 159 -9.02 -83.16 -53.99
CA GLN A 159 -8.68 -82.80 -52.60
C GLN A 159 -7.32 -82.12 -52.51
N LEU A 160 -6.37 -82.50 -53.37
CA LEU A 160 -5.06 -81.85 -53.47
C LEU A 160 -5.24 -80.43 -54.01
N GLN A 161 -5.98 -80.27 -55.11
CA GLN A 161 -6.28 -78.95 -55.69
C GLN A 161 -7.03 -78.03 -54.73
N GLU A 162 -8.02 -78.55 -53.98
CA GLU A 162 -8.70 -77.78 -52.94
C GLU A 162 -7.74 -77.32 -51.83
N ALA A 163 -6.81 -78.20 -51.41
CA ALA A 163 -5.82 -77.87 -50.42
C ALA A 163 -4.82 -76.82 -50.93
N ASP A 164 -4.38 -76.91 -52.20
CA ASP A 164 -3.53 -75.92 -52.85
C ASP A 164 -4.19 -74.54 -52.88
N LEU A 165 -5.43 -74.46 -53.37
CA LEU A 165 -6.21 -73.22 -53.42
C LEU A 165 -6.41 -72.61 -52.02
N GLN A 166 -6.60 -73.46 -51.01
CA GLN A 166 -6.78 -73.00 -49.64
C GLN A 166 -5.47 -72.44 -49.04
N VAL A 167 -4.32 -73.07 -49.31
CA VAL A 167 -3.01 -72.54 -48.90
C VAL A 167 -2.70 -71.23 -49.62
N ASP A 168 -2.94 -71.15 -50.92
CA ASP A 168 -2.72 -69.94 -51.70
C ASP A 168 -3.58 -68.77 -51.21
N LYS A 169 -4.84 -69.06 -50.85
CA LYS A 169 -5.74 -68.06 -50.26
C LYS A 169 -5.22 -67.55 -48.92
N GLU A 170 -4.81 -68.42 -48.00
CA GLU A 170 -4.27 -67.96 -46.71
C GLU A 170 -2.91 -67.28 -46.86
N ARG A 171 -2.07 -67.69 -47.82
CA ARG A 171 -0.83 -66.99 -48.18
C ARG A 171 -1.12 -65.55 -48.59
N HIS A 172 -2.14 -65.36 -49.43
CA HIS A 172 -2.56 -64.02 -49.87
C HIS A 172 -3.08 -63.17 -48.70
N ASN A 173 -3.95 -63.73 -47.85
CA ASN A 173 -4.45 -63.04 -46.66
C ASN A 173 -3.31 -62.61 -45.71
N PHE A 174 -2.35 -63.51 -45.46
CA PHE A 174 -1.18 -63.19 -44.62
C PHE A 174 -0.33 -62.08 -45.24
N PHE A 175 -0.06 -62.16 -46.54
CA PHE A 175 0.70 -61.14 -47.25
C PHE A 175 0.02 -59.77 -47.20
N GLU A 176 -1.29 -59.70 -47.45
CA GLU A 176 -2.08 -58.47 -47.34
C GLU A 176 -2.01 -57.90 -45.91
N SER A 177 -2.22 -58.73 -44.89
CA SER A 177 -2.09 -58.31 -43.49
C SER A 177 -0.66 -57.87 -43.13
N SER A 178 0.38 -58.42 -43.75
CA SER A 178 1.77 -57.98 -43.60
C SER A 178 2.01 -56.61 -44.24
N LEU A 179 1.50 -56.39 -45.45
CA LEU A 179 1.60 -55.10 -46.14
C LEU A 179 0.89 -54.00 -45.35
N ASP A 180 -0.36 -54.25 -44.93
CA ASP A 180 -1.14 -53.33 -44.10
C ASP A 180 -0.41 -52.99 -42.81
N TYR A 181 0.21 -53.99 -42.16
CA TYR A 181 0.92 -53.77 -40.92
C TYR A 181 2.20 -52.95 -41.12
N VAL A 182 2.99 -53.26 -42.14
CA VAL A 182 4.20 -52.49 -42.48
C VAL A 182 3.85 -51.05 -42.85
N TYR A 183 2.83 -50.84 -43.68
CA TYR A 183 2.34 -49.51 -44.04
C TYR A 183 1.95 -48.72 -42.77
N GLN A 184 1.18 -49.34 -41.87
CA GLN A 184 0.76 -48.70 -40.63
C GLN A 184 1.95 -48.32 -39.74
N ILE A 185 2.97 -49.19 -39.62
CA ILE A 185 4.18 -48.86 -38.87
C ILE A 185 4.83 -47.60 -39.46
N GLN A 186 5.02 -47.57 -40.79
CA GLN A 186 5.66 -46.44 -41.45
C GLN A 186 4.85 -45.14 -41.29
N GLU A 187 3.53 -45.22 -41.45
CA GLU A 187 2.62 -44.08 -41.23
C GLU A 187 2.74 -43.53 -39.81
N VAL A 188 2.76 -44.38 -38.78
CA VAL A 188 2.94 -43.95 -37.39
C VAL A 188 4.33 -43.36 -37.14
N GLN A 189 5.38 -43.90 -37.79
CA GLN A 189 6.74 -43.37 -37.68
C GLN A 189 6.89 -41.96 -38.26
N GLU A 190 6.20 -41.68 -39.37
CA GLU A 190 6.19 -40.36 -40.00
C GLU A 190 5.26 -39.40 -39.25
N SER A 191 4.03 -39.83 -38.97
CA SER A 191 3.01 -38.98 -38.37
C SER A 191 3.33 -38.55 -36.93
N LYS A 192 4.00 -39.39 -36.13
CA LYS A 192 4.40 -39.03 -34.76
C LYS A 192 5.28 -37.78 -34.70
N LYS A 193 6.04 -37.49 -35.77
CA LYS A 193 6.99 -36.37 -35.81
C LYS A 193 6.28 -35.02 -35.65
N PHE A 194 5.06 -34.90 -36.19
CA PHE A 194 4.25 -33.69 -36.07
C PHE A 194 3.10 -33.87 -35.06
N ASN A 195 2.39 -35.01 -35.07
CA ASN A 195 1.25 -35.23 -34.17
C ASN A 195 1.59 -35.28 -32.67
N ILE A 196 2.86 -35.55 -32.31
CA ILE A 196 3.31 -35.45 -30.91
C ILE A 196 3.89 -34.06 -30.61
N VAL A 197 4.64 -33.49 -31.55
CA VAL A 197 5.42 -32.26 -31.30
C VAL A 197 4.53 -31.02 -31.33
N GLU A 198 3.56 -30.95 -32.24
CA GLU A 198 2.66 -29.78 -32.37
C GLU A 198 1.82 -29.52 -31.11
N PRO A 199 1.17 -30.53 -30.47
CA PRO A 199 0.48 -30.33 -29.20
C PRO A 199 1.39 -29.78 -28.09
N VAL A 200 2.62 -30.31 -28.00
CA VAL A 200 3.62 -29.87 -27.01
C VAL A 200 4.04 -28.43 -27.29
N LEU A 201 4.32 -28.10 -28.55
CA LEU A 201 4.68 -26.75 -28.98
C LEU A 201 3.56 -25.75 -28.70
N ALA A 202 2.32 -26.08 -29.04
CA ALA A 202 1.14 -25.25 -28.80
C ALA A 202 0.97 -24.95 -27.30
N PHE A 203 1.09 -25.98 -26.45
CA PHE A 203 1.02 -25.82 -25.01
C PHE A 203 2.15 -24.94 -24.45
N LEU A 204 3.40 -25.16 -24.87
CA LEU A 204 4.53 -24.33 -24.47
C LEU A 204 4.36 -22.87 -24.90
N HIS A 205 3.86 -22.65 -26.11
CA HIS A 205 3.57 -21.30 -26.62
C HIS A 205 2.54 -20.59 -25.74
N SER A 206 1.45 -21.27 -25.36
CA SER A 206 0.46 -20.69 -24.43
C SER A 206 1.07 -20.33 -23.07
N LEU A 207 1.94 -21.18 -22.50
CA LEU A 207 2.64 -20.89 -21.25
C LEU A 207 3.50 -19.62 -21.36
N PHE A 208 4.24 -19.47 -22.46
CA PHE A 208 5.09 -18.30 -22.67
C PHE A 208 4.28 -17.02 -22.90
N ILE A 209 3.16 -17.09 -23.60
CA ILE A 209 2.23 -15.96 -23.75
C ILE A 209 1.71 -15.51 -22.38
N SER A 210 1.25 -16.45 -21.54
CA SER A 210 0.76 -16.12 -20.18
C SER A 210 1.84 -15.44 -19.32
N ASN A 211 3.09 -15.90 -19.44
CA ASN A 211 4.22 -15.27 -18.75
C ASN A 211 4.55 -13.88 -19.30
N SER A 212 4.52 -13.69 -20.63
CA SER A 212 4.71 -12.38 -21.26
C SER A 212 3.68 -11.37 -20.78
N LEU A 213 2.40 -11.76 -20.77
CA LEU A 213 1.31 -10.94 -20.27
C LEU A 213 1.56 -10.47 -18.82
N THR A 214 2.06 -11.37 -17.97
CA THR A 214 2.38 -11.04 -16.58
C THR A 214 3.50 -9.99 -16.49
N VAL A 215 4.52 -10.09 -17.34
CA VAL A 215 5.61 -9.10 -17.42
C VAL A 215 5.09 -7.75 -17.88
N GLU A 216 4.22 -7.73 -18.87
CA GLU A 216 3.62 -6.50 -19.40
C GLU A 216 2.73 -5.80 -18.36
N LEU A 217 1.83 -6.55 -17.70
CA LEU A 217 1.00 -6.01 -16.62
C LEU A 217 1.82 -5.48 -15.43
N THR A 218 3.01 -6.05 -15.21
CA THR A 218 3.97 -5.54 -14.22
C THR A 218 4.55 -4.19 -14.62
N GLN A 219 4.85 -3.97 -15.91
CA GLN A 219 5.31 -2.66 -16.40
C GLN A 219 4.21 -1.60 -16.22
N ASP A 220 2.98 -1.96 -16.56
CA ASP A 220 1.81 -1.08 -16.40
C ASP A 220 1.51 -0.75 -14.92
N PHE A 221 2.01 -1.55 -13.99
CA PHE A 221 1.87 -1.32 -12.54
C PHE A 221 2.95 -0.36 -11.98
N LEU A 222 4.09 -0.18 -12.64
CA LEU A 222 5.20 0.61 -12.10
C LEU A 222 4.86 2.07 -11.81
N PRO A 223 4.16 2.83 -12.69
CA PRO A 223 3.78 4.21 -12.39
C PRO A 223 2.84 4.29 -11.19
N TYR A 224 1.86 3.38 -11.10
CA TYR A 224 0.96 3.27 -9.96
C TYR A 224 1.75 3.03 -8.66
N LYS A 225 2.69 2.07 -8.68
CA LYS A 225 3.55 1.76 -7.53
C LYS A 225 4.34 2.99 -7.09
N GLN A 226 4.95 3.72 -8.02
CA GLN A 226 5.71 4.93 -7.71
C GLN A 226 4.84 5.97 -7.02
N GLN A 227 3.61 6.21 -7.51
CA GLN A 227 2.75 7.16 -6.83
C GLN A 227 2.29 6.66 -5.46
N LEU A 228 1.87 5.40 -5.33
CA LEU A 228 1.46 4.89 -4.03
C LEU A 228 2.61 4.99 -3.01
N GLN A 229 3.86 4.82 -3.45
CA GLN A 229 5.04 5.06 -2.60
C GLN A 229 5.16 6.51 -2.15
N LEU A 230 4.87 7.49 -3.02
CA LEU A 230 4.83 8.90 -2.66
C LEU A 230 3.71 9.18 -1.64
N SER A 231 2.48 8.69 -1.89
CA SER A 231 1.37 8.85 -0.95
C SER A 231 1.69 8.25 0.42
N LEU A 232 2.27 7.04 0.47
CA LEU A 232 2.73 6.42 1.71
C LEU A 232 3.80 7.25 2.43
N GLN A 233 4.67 7.92 1.69
CA GLN A 233 5.70 8.80 2.27
C GLN A 233 5.10 10.09 2.83
N ASN A 234 4.18 10.73 2.11
CA ASN A 234 3.49 11.93 2.55
C ASN A 234 2.66 11.67 3.79
N THR A 235 1.86 10.60 3.81
CA THR A 235 1.09 10.18 5.00
C THR A 235 2.00 9.92 6.21
N ARG A 236 3.18 9.31 6.00
CA ARG A 236 4.18 9.12 7.07
C ARG A 236 4.73 10.44 7.59
N ASN A 237 4.97 11.42 6.71
CA ASN A 237 5.44 12.73 7.10
C ASN A 237 4.37 13.50 7.89
N HIS A 238 3.12 13.48 7.44
CA HIS A 238 1.98 14.06 8.18
C HIS A 238 1.80 13.42 9.56
N PHE A 239 1.89 12.08 9.65
CA PHE A 239 1.85 11.38 10.93
C PHE A 239 2.99 11.82 11.86
N SER A 240 4.21 11.95 11.32
CA SER A 240 5.37 12.36 12.12
C SER A 240 5.19 13.76 12.73
N SER A 241 4.72 14.72 11.92
CA SER A 241 4.39 16.07 12.38
C SER A 241 3.26 16.07 13.41
N THR A 242 2.16 15.35 13.14
CA THR A 242 1.03 15.23 14.08
C THR A 242 1.44 14.59 15.41
N ARG A 243 2.33 13.59 15.36
CA ARG A 243 2.84 12.89 16.54
C ARG A 243 3.74 13.77 17.40
N GLU A 244 4.60 14.59 16.79
CA GLU A 244 5.46 15.53 17.51
C GLU A 244 4.61 16.51 18.32
N GLU A 245 3.61 17.11 17.68
CA GLU A 245 2.65 18.01 18.34
C GLU A 245 1.87 17.28 19.46
N MET A 246 1.43 16.04 19.20
CA MET A 246 0.72 15.24 20.21
C MET A 246 1.57 14.92 21.44
N GLU A 247 2.87 14.64 21.27
CA GLU A 247 3.79 14.43 22.39
C GLU A 247 4.07 15.73 23.15
N GLU A 248 4.15 16.88 22.47
CA GLU A 248 4.26 18.18 23.13
C GLU A 248 3.01 18.52 23.95
N LEU A 249 1.81 18.29 23.42
CA LEU A 249 0.56 18.46 24.16
C LEU A 249 0.49 17.54 25.37
N LYS A 250 0.83 16.27 25.19
CA LYS A 250 0.89 15.29 26.28
C LYS A 250 1.86 15.71 27.37
N LYS A 251 3.02 16.27 27.03
CA LYS A 251 3.97 16.82 27.99
C LYS A 251 3.37 18.00 28.76
N ARG A 252 2.78 18.97 28.05
CA ARG A 252 2.12 20.13 28.68
C ARG A 252 0.97 19.73 29.60
N MET A 253 0.12 18.78 29.16
CA MET A 253 -0.97 18.25 29.97
C MET A 253 -0.50 17.48 31.22
N LYS A 254 0.69 16.88 31.18
CA LYS A 254 1.30 16.29 32.38
C LYS A 254 1.82 17.34 33.36
N GLU A 255 2.46 18.39 32.86
CA GLU A 255 3.08 19.43 33.68
C GLU A 255 2.04 20.36 34.31
N ALA A 256 0.99 20.72 33.57
CA ALA A 256 -0.04 21.63 34.04
C ALA A 256 -1.44 21.25 33.49
N PRO A 257 -2.08 20.18 34.02
CA PRO A 257 -3.36 19.69 33.51
C PRO A 257 -4.48 20.75 33.51
N GLN A 258 -4.43 21.68 34.47
CA GLN A 258 -5.46 22.70 34.64
C GLN A 258 -5.27 23.94 33.77
N THR A 259 -4.05 24.20 33.27
CA THR A 259 -3.77 25.37 32.40
C THR A 259 -3.95 25.04 30.92
N CYS A 260 -3.98 23.75 30.54
CA CYS A 260 -4.27 23.30 29.17
C CYS A 260 -5.75 23.48 28.76
N LYS A 261 -6.56 24.23 29.52
CA LYS A 261 -7.91 24.60 29.09
C LYS A 261 -7.84 25.53 27.88
N LEU A 262 -8.76 25.34 26.96
CA LEU A 262 -8.92 26.14 25.75
C LEU A 262 -8.97 27.64 26.10
N PRO A 263 -8.00 28.46 25.68
CA PRO A 263 -8.07 29.90 25.85
C PRO A 263 -9.38 30.42 25.24
N GLY A 264 -10.24 31.02 26.05
CA GLY A 264 -11.52 31.55 25.59
C GLY A 264 -12.69 30.57 25.54
N GLN A 265 -12.60 29.36 26.12
CA GLN A 265 -13.83 28.61 26.43
C GLN A 265 -14.58 29.38 27.53
N PRO A 266 -15.75 29.99 27.25
CA PRO A 266 -16.55 30.66 28.28
C PRO A 266 -17.13 29.65 29.30
N THR A 267 -16.83 28.38 29.13
CA THR A 267 -17.44 27.26 29.84
C THR A 267 -16.43 26.58 30.75
N ILE A 268 -16.76 26.43 32.04
CA ILE A 268 -16.01 25.57 32.98
C ILE A 268 -16.88 24.36 33.34
N GLU A 269 -16.25 23.19 33.36
CA GLU A 269 -16.89 21.98 33.82
C GLU A 269 -16.02 21.19 34.81
N GLY A 270 -16.69 20.36 35.61
CA GLY A 270 -16.05 19.48 36.56
C GLY A 270 -16.93 19.16 37.76
N TYR A 271 -16.40 18.35 38.66
CA TYR A 271 -17.12 17.96 39.86
C TYR A 271 -17.08 19.04 40.94
N LEU A 272 -18.25 19.35 41.49
CA LEU A 272 -18.44 20.14 42.70
C LEU A 272 -19.30 19.36 43.68
N TYR A 273 -19.12 19.62 44.97
CA TYR A 273 -20.04 19.13 45.99
C TYR A 273 -20.96 20.26 46.45
N THR A 274 -22.24 19.97 46.54
CA THR A 274 -23.26 20.91 46.97
C THR A 274 -23.71 20.56 48.37
N GLN A 275 -23.81 21.58 49.22
CA GLN A 275 -24.34 21.42 50.57
C GLN A 275 -25.88 21.30 50.52
N GLU A 276 -26.41 20.15 50.91
CA GLU A 276 -27.85 19.92 51.07
C GLU A 276 -28.23 19.81 52.54
N LYS A 277 -29.25 20.56 52.96
CA LYS A 277 -29.75 20.53 54.33
C LYS A 277 -30.93 19.56 54.42
N TRP A 278 -30.77 18.50 55.20
CA TRP A 278 -31.81 17.53 55.55
C TRP A 278 -32.25 17.74 57.00
N ALA A 279 -33.41 17.22 57.39
CA ALA A 279 -33.97 17.40 58.74
C ALA A 279 -33.03 16.95 59.88
N LEU A 280 -32.15 15.98 59.60
CA LEU A 280 -31.22 15.39 60.58
C LEU A 280 -29.76 15.86 60.40
N GLY A 281 -29.47 16.79 59.47
CA GLY A 281 -28.12 17.28 59.29
C GLY A 281 -27.79 17.75 57.86
N ILE A 282 -26.51 18.02 57.65
CA ILE A 282 -25.97 18.50 56.37
C ILE A 282 -25.41 17.32 55.60
N SER A 283 -25.88 17.11 54.37
CA SER A 283 -25.31 16.18 53.40
C SER A 283 -24.54 16.94 52.33
N TRP A 284 -23.51 16.32 51.75
CA TRP A 284 -22.77 16.87 50.62
C TRP A 284 -22.95 15.96 49.43
N VAL A 285 -23.66 16.47 48.42
CA VAL A 285 -24.00 15.71 47.23
C VAL A 285 -23.09 16.12 46.08
N LYS A 286 -22.54 15.13 45.39
CA LYS A 286 -21.60 15.35 44.29
C LYS A 286 -22.36 15.57 42.98
N TYR A 287 -22.08 16.69 42.34
CA TYR A 287 -22.62 17.04 41.03
C TYR A 287 -21.50 17.17 40.01
N TYR A 288 -21.76 16.73 38.78
CA TYR A 288 -21.02 17.20 37.63
C TYR A 288 -21.64 18.52 37.18
N CYS A 289 -20.85 19.58 37.25
CA CYS A 289 -21.31 20.93 36.97
C CYS A 289 -20.73 21.42 35.64
N GLN A 290 -21.55 22.10 34.85
CA GLN A 290 -21.14 22.80 33.63
C GLN A 290 -21.67 24.22 33.74
N TYR A 291 -20.78 25.21 33.69
CA TYR A 291 -21.15 26.63 33.74
C TYR A 291 -20.79 27.30 32.43
N GLU A 292 -21.75 27.93 31.78
CA GLU A 292 -21.58 28.72 30.57
C GLU A 292 -21.62 30.21 30.87
N LYS A 293 -20.49 30.91 30.68
CA LYS A 293 -20.33 32.32 31.06
C LYS A 293 -21.21 33.27 30.25
N GLU A 294 -21.46 32.98 28.97
CA GLU A 294 -22.28 33.84 28.10
C GLU A 294 -23.73 33.90 28.58
N THR A 295 -24.31 32.74 28.94
CA THR A 295 -25.69 32.64 29.43
C THR A 295 -25.79 32.76 30.95
N LYS A 296 -24.66 32.70 31.67
CA LYS A 296 -24.55 32.57 33.14
C LYS A 296 -25.29 31.34 33.67
N THR A 297 -25.44 30.30 32.86
CA THR A 297 -26.19 29.09 33.21
C THR A 297 -25.24 28.06 33.83
N LEU A 298 -25.57 27.58 35.03
CA LEU A 298 -24.94 26.46 35.71
C LEU A 298 -25.86 25.24 35.64
N THR A 299 -25.49 24.25 34.86
CA THR A 299 -26.13 22.93 34.82
C THR A 299 -25.47 22.00 35.83
N MET A 300 -26.25 21.43 36.72
CA MET A 300 -25.78 20.53 37.78
C MET A 300 -26.41 19.14 37.62
N THR A 301 -25.60 18.15 37.30
CA THR A 301 -26.05 16.76 37.11
C THR A 301 -25.60 15.88 38.29
N PRO A 302 -26.53 15.30 39.08
CA PRO A 302 -26.17 14.48 40.23
C PRO A 302 -25.45 13.20 39.81
N MET A 303 -24.36 12.83 40.51
CA MET A 303 -23.60 11.60 40.21
C MET A 303 -24.34 10.34 40.69
N GLU A 304 -24.97 10.39 41.86
CA GLU A 304 -25.72 9.27 42.44
C GLU A 304 -27.22 9.45 42.21
N GLN A 305 -27.77 8.77 41.21
CA GLN A 305 -29.22 8.64 41.05
C GLN A 305 -29.70 7.52 41.98
N LYS A 306 -30.14 7.85 43.20
CA LYS A 306 -30.80 6.86 44.05
C LYS A 306 -32.05 6.30 43.33
N PRO A 307 -32.28 4.97 43.32
CA PRO A 307 -33.47 4.39 42.69
C PRO A 307 -34.73 4.98 43.34
N GLY A 308 -35.49 5.77 42.58
CA GLY A 308 -36.74 6.40 43.03
C GLY A 308 -36.74 7.92 43.11
N ALA A 309 -35.59 8.59 43.07
CA ALA A 309 -35.52 10.05 43.02
C ALA A 309 -35.31 10.52 41.57
N LYS A 310 -36.36 11.01 40.90
CA LYS A 310 -36.28 11.64 39.56
C LYS A 310 -35.64 13.04 39.62
N GLN A 311 -34.43 13.15 40.16
CA GLN A 311 -33.67 14.41 40.05
C GLN A 311 -32.86 14.37 38.76
N GLY A 312 -33.41 14.97 37.70
CA GLY A 312 -32.67 15.25 36.48
C GLY A 312 -31.63 16.36 36.67
N PRO A 313 -30.89 16.73 35.61
CA PRO A 313 -30.03 17.90 35.61
C PRO A 313 -30.79 19.14 36.06
N LEU A 314 -30.15 19.96 36.89
CA LEU A 314 -30.71 21.21 37.39
C LEU A 314 -29.98 22.38 36.73
N ASP A 315 -30.71 23.17 35.95
CA ASP A 315 -30.17 24.40 35.34
C ASP A 315 -30.49 25.59 36.23
N LEU A 316 -29.46 26.37 36.57
CA LEU A 316 -29.55 27.54 37.44
C LEU A 316 -28.86 28.74 36.79
N THR A 317 -29.52 29.89 36.78
CA THR A 317 -28.95 31.14 36.28
C THR A 317 -28.25 31.87 37.42
N LEU A 318 -26.94 32.07 37.30
CA LEU A 318 -26.10 32.66 38.33
C LEU A 318 -26.33 34.19 38.48
N LYS A 319 -26.61 34.65 39.70
CA LYS A 319 -26.64 36.07 40.07
C LYS A 319 -25.26 36.59 40.48
N TYR A 320 -24.63 35.91 41.43
CA TYR A 320 -23.26 36.21 41.87
C TYR A 320 -22.59 34.97 42.46
N CYS A 321 -21.26 35.02 42.47
CA CYS A 321 -20.39 34.03 43.06
C CYS A 321 -19.44 34.73 44.06
N VAL A 322 -19.24 34.17 45.25
CA VAL A 322 -18.36 34.75 46.27
C VAL A 322 -17.63 33.66 47.05
N ARG A 323 -16.36 33.91 47.40
CA ARG A 323 -15.59 32.97 48.23
C ARG A 323 -16.19 32.95 49.64
N ARG A 324 -16.48 31.76 50.17
CA ARG A 324 -16.93 31.61 51.55
C ARG A 324 -15.77 31.82 52.53
N LYS A 325 -16.03 32.53 53.64
CA LYS A 325 -15.05 32.77 54.70
C LYS A 325 -14.68 31.46 55.40
N THR A 326 -13.38 31.22 55.61
CA THR A 326 -12.86 29.99 56.23
C THR A 326 -13.44 29.74 57.63
N GLU A 327 -13.73 30.79 58.40
CA GLU A 327 -14.29 30.70 59.75
C GLU A 327 -15.78 30.30 59.78
N SER A 328 -16.48 30.41 58.64
CA SER A 328 -17.93 30.17 58.57
C SER A 328 -18.32 28.72 58.25
N ILE A 329 -17.36 27.88 57.84
CA ILE A 329 -17.60 26.50 57.44
C ILE A 329 -16.35 25.65 57.65
N ASP A 330 -16.51 24.46 58.23
CA ASP A 330 -15.40 23.54 58.50
C ASP A 330 -14.81 22.91 57.21
N LYS A 331 -15.55 22.94 56.09
CA LYS A 331 -15.08 22.40 54.81
C LYS A 331 -14.16 23.37 54.06
N ARG A 332 -13.09 22.81 53.50
CA ARG A 332 -12.11 23.55 52.67
C ARG A 332 -12.60 23.71 51.24
N PHE A 333 -12.16 24.80 50.60
CA PHE A 333 -12.40 25.13 49.19
C PHE A 333 -13.86 25.45 48.83
N CYS A 334 -14.61 25.97 49.80
CA CYS A 334 -16.00 26.35 49.59
C CYS A 334 -16.15 27.76 49.00
N PHE A 335 -17.19 27.91 48.18
CA PHE A 335 -17.66 29.18 47.64
C PHE A 335 -19.17 29.13 47.52
N ASP A 336 -19.75 30.30 47.40
CA ASP A 336 -21.18 30.51 47.47
C ASP A 336 -21.68 31.10 46.18
N ILE A 337 -22.81 30.58 45.72
CA ILE A 337 -23.54 31.14 44.60
C ILE A 337 -24.96 31.49 45.02
N GLU A 338 -25.50 32.53 44.39
CA GLU A 338 -26.93 32.80 44.43
C GLU A 338 -27.47 32.73 43.01
N THR A 339 -28.67 32.18 42.85
CA THR A 339 -29.27 31.96 41.52
C THR A 339 -30.64 32.64 41.44
N ASN A 340 -31.18 32.72 40.23
CA ASN A 340 -32.50 33.33 39.99
C ASN A 340 -33.64 32.43 40.46
N GLU A 341 -33.46 31.12 40.33
CA GLU A 341 -34.50 30.10 40.49
C GLU A 341 -34.65 29.65 41.95
N ARG A 342 -33.57 29.70 42.74
CA ARG A 342 -33.56 29.23 44.12
C ARG A 342 -33.42 30.39 45.12
N PRO A 343 -34.35 30.51 46.09
CA PRO A 343 -34.18 31.45 47.18
C PRO A 343 -33.09 30.94 48.14
N GLY A 344 -32.11 31.81 48.43
CA GLY A 344 -31.01 31.52 49.34
C GLY A 344 -29.71 31.08 48.65
N THR A 345 -28.62 31.14 49.40
CA THR A 345 -27.27 30.84 48.92
C THR A 345 -27.03 29.34 48.81
N ILE A 346 -26.51 28.88 47.68
CA ILE A 346 -26.06 27.50 47.46
C ILE A 346 -24.56 27.45 47.74
N THR A 347 -24.15 26.56 48.64
CA THR A 347 -22.75 26.38 49.01
C THR A 347 -22.15 25.24 48.21
N LEU A 348 -21.12 25.58 47.44
CA LEU A 348 -20.38 24.65 46.60
C LEU A 348 -18.98 24.43 47.15
N GLN A 349 -18.45 23.23 47.00
CA GLN A 349 -17.10 22.86 47.37
C GLN A 349 -16.35 22.34 46.15
N ALA A 350 -15.24 23.00 45.84
CA ALA A 350 -14.31 22.54 44.81
C ALA A 350 -13.36 21.47 45.34
N LEU A 351 -12.76 20.69 44.43
CA LEU A 351 -11.84 19.60 44.76
C LEU A 351 -10.49 20.07 45.35
N SER A 352 -10.09 21.31 45.08
CA SER A 352 -8.82 21.89 45.55
C SER A 352 -8.89 23.42 45.51
N GLU A 353 -7.92 24.10 46.13
CA GLU A 353 -7.84 25.56 46.07
C GLU A 353 -7.63 26.08 44.65
N ALA A 354 -6.78 25.41 43.86
CA ALA A 354 -6.58 25.76 42.45
C ALA A 354 -7.88 25.61 41.66
N ASN A 355 -8.60 24.49 41.84
CA ASN A 355 -9.89 24.28 41.19
C ASN A 355 -10.92 25.33 41.62
N ARG A 356 -10.97 25.69 42.92
CA ARG A 356 -11.84 26.75 43.43
C ARG A 356 -11.57 28.08 42.74
N ARG A 357 -10.31 28.47 42.57
CA ARG A 357 -9.93 29.70 41.87
C ARG A 357 -10.45 29.71 40.43
N LEU A 358 -10.32 28.59 39.71
CA LEU A 358 -10.86 28.47 38.34
C LEU A 358 -12.38 28.63 38.29
N TRP A 359 -13.12 28.01 39.22
CA TRP A 359 -14.58 28.20 39.31
C TRP A 359 -14.97 29.64 39.64
N MET A 360 -14.27 30.26 40.58
CA MET A 360 -14.47 31.67 40.93
C MET A 360 -14.20 32.58 39.74
N GLU A 361 -13.08 32.41 39.04
CA GLU A 361 -12.71 33.21 37.87
C GLU A 361 -13.71 33.06 36.72
N ALA A 362 -14.12 31.82 36.42
CA ALA A 362 -15.11 31.56 35.39
C ALA A 362 -16.47 32.22 35.70
N MET A 363 -16.89 32.21 36.97
CA MET A 363 -18.16 32.75 37.46
C MET A 363 -18.10 34.24 37.87
N ASP A 364 -17.02 34.96 37.52
CA ASP A 364 -16.77 36.35 37.90
C ASP A 364 -16.91 36.60 39.43
N GLY A 365 -16.46 35.61 40.20
CA GLY A 365 -16.59 35.58 41.64
C GLY A 365 -15.71 36.61 42.34
N LYS A 366 -16.24 37.24 43.38
CA LYS A 366 -15.51 38.27 44.13
C LYS A 366 -14.54 37.65 45.14
N GLU A 367 -13.26 37.98 45.04
CA GLU A 367 -12.25 37.71 46.06
C GLU A 367 -12.10 38.89 47.05
N PRO A 368 -11.82 38.63 48.33
CA PRO A 368 -11.17 39.63 49.19
C PRO A 368 -9.75 39.88 48.65
N ILE A 369 -9.51 41.11 48.22
CA ILE A 369 -8.42 41.61 47.36
C ILE A 369 -7.02 41.16 47.81
N TYR A 370 -6.29 40.48 46.91
CA TYR A 370 -4.82 40.49 46.83
C TYR A 370 -4.38 40.50 45.36
N HIS A 371 -3.49 41.43 45.01
CA HIS A 371 -3.00 41.66 43.66
C HIS A 371 -1.97 40.59 43.24
N SER A 372 -2.13 40.03 42.03
CA SER A 372 -1.12 39.18 41.38
C SER A 372 -0.82 39.73 39.98
N PRO A 373 0.44 40.01 39.64
CA PRO A 373 0.82 40.46 38.30
C PRO A 373 1.10 39.27 37.39
N ILE A 374 0.34 39.17 36.29
CA ILE A 374 0.58 38.19 35.22
C ILE A 374 1.73 38.71 34.36
N THR A 375 2.90 38.10 34.49
CA THR A 375 4.04 38.33 33.59
C THR A 375 3.73 37.67 32.25
N LYS A 376 3.18 38.43 31.28
CA LYS A 376 3.07 37.98 29.89
C LYS A 376 4.48 37.69 29.36
N GLN A 377 4.70 36.47 28.86
CA GLN A 377 5.85 36.20 28.00
C GLN A 377 5.79 37.21 26.83
N GLN A 378 6.93 37.82 26.51
CA GLN A 378 7.02 38.84 25.47
C GLN A 378 6.78 38.18 24.12
N GLU A 379 5.52 38.14 23.68
CA GLU A 379 5.13 37.62 22.37
C GLU A 379 5.78 38.44 21.26
N MET A 380 6.21 37.78 20.18
CA MET A 380 6.78 38.47 19.03
C MET A 380 5.65 39.06 18.17
N GLU A 381 5.82 40.28 17.66
CA GLU A 381 4.81 40.93 16.83
C GLU A 381 5.23 40.99 15.36
N LEU A 382 4.23 40.96 14.46
CA LEU A 382 4.44 41.13 13.03
C LEU A 382 4.63 42.63 12.69
N ASN A 383 5.85 43.13 12.86
CA ASN A 383 6.24 44.52 12.65
C ASN A 383 7.40 44.67 11.63
N GLU A 384 7.83 45.90 11.36
CA GLU A 384 8.90 46.20 10.39
C GLU A 384 10.24 45.50 10.71
N VAL A 385 10.58 45.36 11.99
CA VAL A 385 11.77 44.62 12.42
C VAL A 385 11.62 43.14 12.06
N GLY A 386 10.44 42.59 12.27
CA GLY A 386 10.04 41.26 11.82
C GLY A 386 10.19 41.05 10.31
N PHE A 387 9.68 41.98 9.49
CA PHE A 387 9.88 41.95 8.03
C PHE A 387 11.36 42.01 7.65
N LYS A 388 12.14 42.88 8.28
CA LYS A 388 13.59 42.96 8.07
C LYS A 388 14.30 41.65 8.42
N PHE A 389 13.90 40.99 9.51
CA PHE A 389 14.43 39.69 9.92
C PHE A 389 14.17 38.61 8.87
N VAL A 390 12.91 38.48 8.43
CA VAL A 390 12.51 37.48 7.44
C VAL A 390 13.22 37.71 6.10
N ARG A 391 13.29 38.96 5.61
CA ARG A 391 14.00 39.30 4.37
C ARG A 391 15.49 38.95 4.44
N LYS A 392 16.17 39.25 5.56
CA LYS A 392 17.59 38.89 5.77
C LYS A 392 17.79 37.37 5.80
N CYS A 393 16.91 36.63 6.47
CA CYS A 393 16.96 35.17 6.49
C CYS A 393 16.82 34.59 5.07
N ILE A 394 15.77 35.01 4.34
CA ILE A 394 15.50 34.57 2.97
C ILE A 394 16.70 34.85 2.06
N ASN A 395 17.24 36.07 2.08
CA ASN A 395 18.37 36.43 1.23
C ASN A 395 19.57 35.50 1.43
N ILE A 396 19.92 35.18 2.68
CA ILE A 396 21.06 34.29 2.97
C ILE A 396 20.75 32.85 2.58
N ILE A 397 19.53 32.39 2.82
CA ILE A 397 19.11 31.04 2.46
C ILE A 397 19.13 30.87 0.94
N GLU A 398 18.63 31.84 0.18
CA GLU A 398 18.61 31.76 -1.28
C GLU A 398 19.99 31.89 -1.91
N THR A 399 20.87 32.72 -1.34
CA THR A 399 22.22 32.95 -1.90
C THR A 399 23.24 31.90 -1.50
N LYS A 400 23.19 31.39 -0.26
CA LYS A 400 24.20 30.46 0.28
C LYS A 400 23.65 29.07 0.60
N GLY A 401 22.35 28.96 0.88
CA GLY A 401 21.74 27.77 1.47
C GLY A 401 20.84 26.95 0.55
N ILE A 402 20.48 27.43 -0.64
CA ILE A 402 19.34 26.91 -1.42
C ILE A 402 19.49 25.44 -1.83
N LYS A 403 20.73 24.98 -2.01
CA LYS A 403 21.11 23.60 -2.36
C LYS A 403 21.38 22.70 -1.14
N THR A 404 21.20 23.21 0.08
CA THR A 404 21.47 22.44 1.30
C THR A 404 20.44 21.33 1.46
N GLU A 405 20.87 20.08 1.48
CA GLU A 405 19.98 18.93 1.69
C GLU A 405 19.17 19.06 2.99
N GLY A 406 17.86 18.84 2.89
CA GLY A 406 16.96 18.95 4.03
C GLY A 406 16.89 20.36 4.61
N LEU A 407 16.99 21.38 3.77
CA LEU A 407 16.76 22.78 4.15
C LEU A 407 15.42 22.91 4.90
N TYR A 408 15.40 23.66 6.01
CA TYR A 408 14.28 23.74 6.96
C TYR A 408 13.91 22.45 7.72
N ARG A 409 14.18 21.26 7.18
CA ARG A 409 13.97 19.97 7.88
C ARG A 409 15.03 19.75 8.95
N THR A 410 16.29 20.07 8.64
CA THR A 410 17.41 19.91 9.58
C THR A 410 17.40 21.02 10.62
N VAL A 411 17.41 20.64 11.90
CA VAL A 411 17.35 21.58 13.03
C VAL A 411 18.74 22.15 13.34
N GLY A 412 18.82 23.47 13.52
CA GLY A 412 20.02 24.18 13.97
C GLY A 412 20.18 24.16 15.50
N SER A 413 21.31 24.64 16.00
CA SER A 413 21.55 24.70 17.46
C SER A 413 20.54 25.65 18.12
N ASN A 414 19.73 25.15 19.05
CA ASN A 414 18.75 25.98 19.75
C ASN A 414 19.41 27.18 20.48
N ILE A 415 20.61 26.98 21.04
CA ILE A 415 21.37 28.05 21.69
C ILE A 415 21.74 29.15 20.67
N GLN A 416 22.18 28.78 19.47
CA GLN A 416 22.50 29.75 18.42
C GLN A 416 21.24 30.45 17.89
N VAL A 417 20.13 29.73 17.79
CA VAL A 417 18.83 30.31 17.42
C VAL A 417 18.40 31.37 18.42
N GLN A 418 18.44 31.07 19.72
CA GLN A 418 18.11 32.04 20.77
C GLN A 418 19.08 33.23 20.75
N LYS A 419 20.38 32.98 20.57
CA LYS A 419 21.39 34.04 20.46
C LYS A 419 21.11 34.99 19.29
N LEU A 420 20.79 34.45 18.11
CA LEU A 420 20.48 35.23 16.92
C LEU A 420 19.19 36.05 17.11
N LEU A 421 18.12 35.44 17.64
CA LEU A 421 16.86 36.14 17.87
C LEU A 421 17.01 37.25 18.90
N ASN A 422 17.67 36.99 20.03
CA ASN A 422 17.90 38.00 21.06
C ASN A 422 18.76 39.16 20.54
N ALA A 423 19.79 38.88 19.75
CA ALA A 423 20.62 39.92 19.14
C ALA A 423 19.84 40.73 18.09
N PHE A 424 18.98 40.08 17.30
CA PHE A 424 18.24 40.76 16.24
C PHE A 424 17.09 41.62 16.76
N PHE A 425 16.37 41.13 17.77
CA PHE A 425 15.21 41.80 18.36
C PHE A 425 15.57 42.57 19.64
N ASP A 426 16.86 42.84 19.89
CA ASP A 426 17.28 43.70 21.00
C ASP A 426 16.64 45.09 20.85
N PRO A 427 15.82 45.55 21.82
CA PRO A 427 15.20 46.87 21.77
C PRO A 427 16.20 48.03 21.66
N LYS A 428 17.46 47.83 22.09
CA LYS A 428 18.51 48.85 22.03
C LYS A 428 19.11 48.99 20.63
N CYS A 429 19.16 47.91 19.85
CA CYS A 429 19.79 47.88 18.52
C CYS A 429 19.03 46.96 17.53
N PRO A 430 17.74 47.24 17.23
CA PRO A 430 16.91 46.32 16.46
C PRO A 430 17.39 46.14 15.01
N GLY A 431 17.64 44.89 14.64
CA GLY A 431 17.98 44.47 13.28
C GLY A 431 19.42 44.77 12.83
N ASP A 432 20.30 45.13 13.76
CA ASP A 432 21.73 45.39 13.54
C ASP A 432 22.60 44.13 13.71
N VAL A 433 22.21 43.06 13.02
CA VAL A 433 22.98 41.81 12.96
C VAL A 433 23.39 41.55 11.52
N ASP A 434 24.68 41.31 11.29
CA ASP A 434 25.20 40.85 10.01
C ASP A 434 25.09 39.32 9.90
N PHE A 435 24.37 38.87 8.88
CA PHE A 435 24.18 37.45 8.59
C PHE A 435 25.28 36.90 7.67
N HIS A 436 26.12 37.76 7.09
CA HIS A 436 27.27 37.32 6.28
C HIS A 436 28.43 36.83 7.15
N ASN A 437 28.48 37.25 8.42
CA ASN A 437 29.43 36.75 9.40
C ASN A 437 29.34 35.21 9.53
N SER A 438 30.48 34.52 9.60
CA SER A 438 30.59 33.05 9.56
C SER A 438 30.00 32.32 10.78
N ASP A 439 29.55 33.07 11.78
CA ASP A 439 29.03 32.54 13.05
C ASP A 439 27.64 31.88 12.92
N TRP A 440 26.91 32.16 11.84
CA TRP A 440 25.54 31.68 11.63
C TRP A 440 25.46 30.67 10.50
N ASP A 441 25.31 29.38 10.84
CA ASP A 441 25.08 28.34 9.83
C ASP A 441 23.65 28.40 9.26
N ILE A 442 23.45 27.85 8.05
CA ILE A 442 22.14 27.85 7.36
C ILE A 442 21.05 27.17 8.20
N LYS A 443 21.42 26.17 9.00
CA LYS A 443 20.48 25.43 9.88
C LYS A 443 19.97 26.33 11.01
N THR A 444 20.84 27.16 11.58
CA THR A 444 20.50 28.16 12.59
C THR A 444 19.59 29.21 11.98
N ILE A 445 19.88 29.72 10.79
CA ILE A 445 19.05 30.74 10.13
C ILE A 445 17.66 30.20 9.81
N THR A 446 17.57 29.03 9.17
CA THR A 446 16.28 28.38 8.88
C THR A 446 15.48 28.06 10.15
N SER A 447 16.14 27.60 11.21
CA SER A 447 15.50 27.32 12.49
C SER A 447 15.04 28.59 13.20
N SER A 448 15.80 29.68 13.11
CA SER A 448 15.45 30.98 13.68
C SER A 448 14.27 31.62 12.96
N LEU A 449 14.22 31.51 11.63
CA LEU A 449 13.07 31.94 10.84
C LEU A 449 11.80 31.18 11.26
N LYS A 450 11.86 29.84 11.32
CA LYS A 450 10.73 29.03 11.80
C LYS A 450 10.33 29.41 13.23
N PHE A 451 11.31 29.60 14.12
CA PHE A 451 11.05 29.95 15.51
C PHE A 451 10.35 31.30 15.63
N TYR A 452 10.82 32.33 14.93
CA TYR A 452 10.17 33.64 14.90
C TYR A 452 8.70 33.53 14.46
N LEU A 453 8.44 32.88 13.32
CA LEU A 453 7.08 32.74 12.79
C LEU A 453 6.16 31.93 13.72
N ARG A 454 6.70 30.90 14.38
CA ARG A 454 5.96 30.06 15.33
C ARG A 454 5.63 30.79 16.64
N ASN A 455 6.41 31.79 17.04
CA ASN A 455 6.24 32.51 18.31
C ASN A 455 5.65 33.92 18.14
N LEU A 456 5.09 34.23 16.98
CA LEU A 456 4.24 35.41 16.81
C LEU A 456 3.03 35.34 17.75
N SER A 457 2.55 36.47 18.27
CA SER A 457 1.31 36.54 19.07
C SER A 457 0.12 35.90 18.35
N GLU A 458 0.04 36.10 17.04
CA GLU A 458 -0.90 35.43 16.15
C GLU A 458 -0.15 34.75 14.99
N PRO A 459 -0.56 33.54 14.54
CA PRO A 459 0.01 32.92 13.35
C PRO A 459 -0.12 33.82 12.12
N VAL A 460 0.80 33.69 11.16
CA VAL A 460 0.80 34.51 9.92
C VAL A 460 -0.55 34.43 9.21
N MET A 461 -1.20 33.26 9.19
CA MET A 461 -2.51 33.07 8.58
C MET A 461 -3.71 33.31 9.51
N THR A 462 -3.50 33.93 10.68
CA THR A 462 -4.50 34.33 11.69
C THR A 462 -5.27 33.17 12.35
N TYR A 463 -5.70 33.34 13.60
CA TYR A 463 -6.60 32.38 14.25
C TYR A 463 -8.01 32.46 13.64
N ARG A 464 -8.42 33.68 13.23
CA ARG A 464 -9.75 33.94 12.68
C ARG A 464 -10.08 33.11 11.43
N LEU A 465 -9.12 32.96 10.51
CA LEU A 465 -9.33 32.23 9.25
C LEU A 465 -8.96 30.75 9.32
N HIS A 466 -8.43 30.27 10.45
CA HIS A 466 -7.91 28.90 10.61
C HIS A 466 -8.94 27.83 10.24
N LYS A 467 -10.14 27.90 10.83
CA LYS A 467 -11.22 26.94 10.59
C LYS A 467 -11.66 26.93 9.12
N GLU A 468 -11.77 28.10 8.49
CA GLU A 468 -12.16 28.22 7.07
C GLU A 468 -11.07 27.64 6.15
N LEU A 469 -9.79 27.90 6.41
CA LEU A 469 -8.68 27.38 5.62
C LEU A 469 -8.58 25.84 5.74
N VAL A 470 -8.71 25.29 6.94
CA VAL A 470 -8.74 23.85 7.17
C VAL A 470 -9.96 23.22 6.48
N SER A 471 -11.14 23.84 6.60
CA SER A 471 -12.36 23.37 5.93
C SER A 471 -12.24 23.41 4.41
N ALA A 472 -11.59 24.43 3.84
CA ALA A 472 -11.34 24.51 2.41
C ALA A 472 -10.45 23.36 1.95
N ALA A 473 -9.35 23.08 2.67
CA ALA A 473 -8.43 21.97 2.38
C ALA A 473 -9.06 20.57 2.47
N LYS A 474 -10.13 20.41 3.27
CA LYS A 474 -10.91 19.16 3.37
C LYS A 474 -11.85 18.92 2.17
N SER A 475 -12.06 19.90 1.29
CA SER A 475 -12.97 19.76 0.15
C SER A 475 -12.49 18.71 -0.85
N ASP A 476 -13.37 17.80 -1.27
CA ASP A 476 -13.13 16.83 -2.35
C ASP A 476 -13.01 17.47 -3.75
N ASN A 477 -13.54 18.69 -3.91
CA ASN A 477 -13.46 19.44 -5.16
C ASN A 477 -12.20 20.31 -5.14
N LEU A 478 -11.22 19.98 -6.00
CA LEU A 478 -9.94 20.67 -6.10
C LEU A 478 -10.06 22.11 -6.60
N ASP A 479 -10.98 22.37 -7.54
CA ASP A 479 -11.21 23.72 -8.05
C ASP A 479 -11.81 24.61 -6.96
N TYR A 480 -12.79 24.08 -6.21
CA TYR A 480 -13.33 24.76 -5.04
C TYR A 480 -12.27 24.94 -3.95
N ARG A 481 -11.48 23.90 -3.64
CA ARG A 481 -10.40 23.93 -2.64
C ARG A 481 -9.43 25.07 -2.94
N LEU A 482 -8.93 25.14 -4.17
CA LEU A 482 -8.04 26.19 -4.63
C LEU A 482 -8.71 27.58 -4.60
N GLY A 483 -9.94 27.70 -5.13
CA GLY A 483 -10.68 28.96 -5.15
C GLY A 483 -10.96 29.50 -3.75
N ALA A 484 -11.39 28.65 -2.82
CA ALA A 484 -11.65 29.02 -1.44
C ALA A 484 -10.36 29.46 -0.72
N ILE A 485 -9.24 28.73 -0.88
CA ILE A 485 -7.95 29.13 -0.32
C ILE A 485 -7.50 30.48 -0.91
N HIS A 486 -7.62 30.68 -2.22
CA HIS A 486 -7.32 31.95 -2.87
C HIS A 486 -8.13 33.10 -2.27
N SER A 487 -9.45 32.94 -2.12
CA SER A 487 -10.30 33.96 -1.48
C SER A 487 -9.92 34.23 -0.03
N LEU A 488 -9.57 33.21 0.74
CA LEU A 488 -9.19 33.35 2.14
C LEU A 488 -7.85 34.08 2.32
N VAL A 489 -6.88 33.86 1.43
CA VAL A 489 -5.60 34.60 1.42
C VAL A 489 -5.82 36.10 1.29
N TYR A 490 -6.78 36.53 0.46
CA TYR A 490 -7.08 37.96 0.27
C TYR A 490 -7.95 38.56 1.40
N LYS A 491 -8.53 37.73 2.29
CA LYS A 491 -9.19 38.19 3.53
C LYS A 491 -8.21 38.41 4.70
N LEU A 492 -6.94 38.03 4.55
CA LEU A 492 -5.91 38.30 5.56
C LEU A 492 -5.66 39.80 5.69
N PRO A 493 -5.33 40.29 6.91
CA PRO A 493 -4.81 41.64 7.07
C PRO A 493 -3.61 41.90 6.16
N GLU A 494 -3.43 43.14 5.71
CA GLU A 494 -2.43 43.51 4.69
C GLU A 494 -1.01 43.02 5.04
N LYS A 495 -0.54 43.33 6.26
CA LYS A 495 0.78 42.87 6.74
C LYS A 495 0.91 41.35 6.77
N ASN A 496 -0.14 40.64 7.17
CA ASN A 496 -0.15 39.17 7.20
C ASN A 496 -0.05 38.59 5.78
N ARG A 497 -0.80 39.15 4.83
CA ARG A 497 -0.79 38.73 3.42
C ARG A 497 0.56 38.99 2.78
N GLU A 498 1.17 40.16 2.99
CA GLU A 498 2.50 40.49 2.47
C GLU A 498 3.60 39.58 3.04
N MET A 499 3.55 39.31 4.35
CA MET A 499 4.48 38.38 4.98
C MET A 499 4.30 36.96 4.40
N LEU A 500 3.05 36.52 4.23
CA LEU A 500 2.76 35.21 3.63
C LEU A 500 3.29 35.14 2.19
N GLU A 501 3.06 36.17 1.36
CA GLU A 501 3.56 36.23 -0.01
C GLU A 501 5.09 36.13 -0.07
N LEU A 502 5.77 36.91 0.77
CA LEU A 502 7.23 36.89 0.90
C LEU A 502 7.75 35.48 1.23
N LEU A 503 7.08 34.79 2.16
CA LEU A 503 7.43 33.43 2.57
C LEU A 503 7.14 32.41 1.47
N ILE A 504 5.93 32.37 0.93
CA ILE A 504 5.54 31.37 -0.07
C ILE A 504 6.39 31.53 -1.33
N ARG A 505 6.68 32.75 -1.79
CA ARG A 505 7.59 32.99 -2.92
C ARG A 505 8.98 32.40 -2.66
N HIS A 506 9.50 32.54 -1.45
CA HIS A 506 10.74 31.90 -1.05
C HIS A 506 10.63 30.36 -1.05
N LEU A 507 9.53 29.81 -0.53
CA LEU A 507 9.32 28.35 -0.50
C LEU A 507 9.21 27.75 -1.92
N VAL A 508 8.61 28.48 -2.86
CA VAL A 508 8.58 28.11 -4.28
C VAL A 508 10.00 27.98 -4.83
N ASN A 509 10.84 28.99 -4.62
CA ASN A 509 12.25 28.96 -5.04
C ASN A 509 13.02 27.79 -4.40
N VAL A 510 12.76 27.47 -3.13
CA VAL A 510 13.32 26.27 -2.47
C VAL A 510 12.86 24.98 -3.17
N CYS A 511 11.58 24.88 -3.53
CA CYS A 511 11.01 23.70 -4.18
C CYS A 511 11.47 23.51 -5.63
N GLU A 512 11.78 24.59 -6.35
CA GLU A 512 12.40 24.54 -7.68
C GLU A 512 13.76 23.84 -7.66
N HIS A 513 14.46 23.91 -6.52
CA HIS A 513 15.74 23.25 -6.27
C HIS A 513 15.60 21.87 -5.57
N SER A 514 14.39 21.30 -5.55
CA SER A 514 14.07 20.02 -4.87
C SER A 514 14.91 18.83 -5.31
N LYS A 515 15.47 18.86 -6.53
CA LYS A 515 16.39 17.81 -7.03
C LYS A 515 17.71 17.76 -6.26
N GLU A 516 18.17 18.89 -5.70
CA GLU A 516 19.41 18.98 -4.93
C GLU A 516 19.14 19.01 -3.43
N ASN A 517 18.22 19.85 -2.97
CA ASN A 517 17.94 20.02 -1.55
C ASN A 517 16.96 18.98 -0.97
N LEU A 518 16.28 18.20 -1.82
CA LEU A 518 15.31 17.15 -1.45
C LEU A 518 14.04 17.66 -0.75
N MET A 519 13.68 18.93 -0.95
CA MET A 519 12.52 19.58 -0.36
C MET A 519 11.43 19.87 -1.40
N THR A 520 10.41 19.01 -1.46
CA THR A 520 9.22 19.17 -2.30
C THR A 520 8.17 20.08 -1.63
N PRO A 521 7.16 20.58 -2.37
CA PRO A 521 6.04 21.32 -1.79
C PRO A 521 5.38 20.60 -0.60
N SER A 522 5.14 19.29 -0.70
CA SER A 522 4.62 18.48 0.41
C SER A 522 5.56 18.47 1.64
N ASN A 523 6.87 18.28 1.44
CA ASN A 523 7.85 18.33 2.53
C ASN A 523 7.88 19.71 3.21
N MET A 524 7.77 20.78 2.42
CA MET A 524 7.70 22.15 2.93
C MET A 524 6.38 22.41 3.65
N GLY A 525 5.27 21.90 3.14
CA GLY A 525 3.95 21.94 3.78
C GLY A 525 3.97 21.33 5.18
N VAL A 526 4.59 20.16 5.35
CA VAL A 526 4.74 19.50 6.66
C VAL A 526 5.49 20.36 7.69
N ILE A 527 6.43 21.19 7.24
CA ILE A 527 7.21 22.06 8.13
C ILE A 527 6.46 23.36 8.41
N PHE A 528 5.93 23.99 7.37
CA PHE A 528 5.36 25.33 7.45
C PHE A 528 3.87 25.37 7.79
N GLY A 529 3.13 24.28 7.58
CA GLY A 529 1.72 24.14 7.99
C GLY A 529 1.49 24.53 9.46
N PRO A 530 2.05 23.77 10.42
CA PRO A 530 1.93 24.09 11.85
C PRO A 530 2.67 25.39 12.23
N THR A 531 3.67 25.82 11.45
CA THR A 531 4.39 27.08 11.71
C THR A 531 3.51 28.30 11.40
N LEU A 532 2.77 28.27 10.29
CA LEU A 532 2.02 29.41 9.76
C LEU A 532 0.53 29.39 10.12
N MET A 533 -0.03 28.23 10.51
CA MET A 533 -1.47 28.01 10.76
C MET A 533 -1.74 27.36 12.12
N ARG A 534 -1.10 27.84 13.18
CA ARG A 534 -1.37 27.34 14.54
C ARG A 534 -2.87 27.43 14.84
N ALA A 535 -3.43 26.34 15.35
CA ALA A 535 -4.78 26.39 15.90
C ALA A 535 -4.76 27.19 17.20
N GLN A 536 -5.85 27.91 17.50
CA GLN A 536 -6.01 28.58 18.79
C GLN A 536 -6.25 27.57 19.92
N GLU A 537 -6.72 26.38 19.55
CA GLU A 537 -7.10 25.30 20.43
C GLU A 537 -6.02 24.20 20.52
N ASP A 538 -5.64 23.85 21.75
CA ASP A 538 -4.67 22.80 22.06
C ASP A 538 -5.35 21.43 22.26
N THR A 539 -6.07 20.96 21.25
CA THR A 539 -6.80 19.68 21.31
C THR A 539 -6.20 18.63 20.39
N VAL A 540 -6.45 17.36 20.70
CA VAL A 540 -6.07 16.25 19.82
C VAL A 540 -6.73 16.38 18.44
N ALA A 541 -7.99 16.85 18.39
CA ALA A 541 -8.70 17.08 17.13
C ALA A 541 -8.01 18.17 16.27
N ALA A 542 -7.58 19.27 16.90
CA ALA A 542 -6.81 20.31 16.21
C ALA A 542 -5.47 19.77 15.66
N MET A 543 -4.82 18.88 16.40
CA MET A 543 -3.59 18.22 15.96
C MET A 543 -3.83 17.25 14.79
N MET A 544 -4.92 16.48 14.81
CA MET A 544 -5.31 15.64 13.67
C MET A 544 -5.55 16.46 12.39
N ASN A 545 -5.96 17.73 12.53
CA ASN A 545 -6.14 18.65 11.42
C ASN A 545 -4.84 19.27 10.88
N ILE A 546 -3.66 19.01 11.48
CA ILE A 546 -2.37 19.52 10.99
C ILE A 546 -2.09 19.05 9.56
N LYS A 547 -2.50 17.82 9.21
CA LYS A 547 -2.37 17.30 7.83
C LYS A 547 -3.03 18.21 6.80
N PHE A 548 -4.14 18.88 7.14
CA PHE A 548 -4.82 19.82 6.26
C PHE A 548 -4.15 21.20 6.22
N GLN A 549 -3.51 21.63 7.32
CA GLN A 549 -2.66 22.84 7.30
C GLN A 549 -1.47 22.66 6.34
N ASN A 550 -0.88 21.46 6.34
CA ASN A 550 0.20 21.10 5.42
C ASN A 550 -0.28 21.20 3.97
N ILE A 551 -1.47 20.68 3.66
CA ILE A 551 -2.10 20.75 2.34
C ILE A 551 -2.36 22.20 1.92
N VAL A 552 -2.82 23.08 2.83
CA VAL A 552 -2.99 24.51 2.50
C VAL A 552 -1.66 25.11 2.04
N VAL A 553 -0.58 24.88 2.78
CA VAL A 553 0.74 25.43 2.42
C VAL A 553 1.26 24.80 1.13
N GLU A 554 1.05 23.51 0.91
CA GLU A 554 1.39 22.83 -0.34
C GLU A 554 0.67 23.47 -1.54
N ILE A 555 -0.64 23.72 -1.43
CA ILE A 555 -1.42 24.40 -2.47
C ILE A 555 -0.91 25.81 -2.72
N LEU A 556 -0.57 26.56 -1.67
CA LEU A 556 0.00 27.91 -1.80
C LEU A 556 1.31 27.91 -2.57
N ILE A 557 2.18 26.91 -2.36
CA ILE A 557 3.44 26.76 -3.09
C ILE A 557 3.16 26.37 -4.54
N GLU A 558 2.39 25.31 -4.79
CA GLU A 558 2.13 24.78 -6.13
C GLU A 558 1.38 25.77 -7.04
N HIS A 559 0.48 26.57 -6.46
CA HIS A 559 -0.37 27.51 -7.19
C HIS A 559 -0.01 28.97 -6.89
N PHE A 560 1.21 29.24 -6.41
CA PHE A 560 1.66 30.58 -6.04
C PHE A 560 1.38 31.61 -7.14
N GLY A 561 1.79 31.30 -8.37
CA GLY A 561 1.61 32.19 -9.52
C GLY A 561 0.13 32.51 -9.82
N LYS A 562 -0.80 31.57 -9.57
CA LYS A 562 -2.23 31.80 -9.79
C LYS A 562 -2.87 32.60 -8.64
N ILE A 563 -2.49 32.29 -7.41
CA ILE A 563 -3.04 32.93 -6.20
C ILE A 563 -2.58 34.38 -6.09
N TYR A 564 -1.31 34.66 -6.36
CA TYR A 564 -0.72 36.00 -6.18
C TYR A 564 -0.67 36.86 -7.45
N LEU A 565 -1.22 36.38 -8.58
CA LEU A 565 -1.38 37.22 -9.78
C LEU A 565 -2.34 38.39 -9.54
N GLY A 566 -3.34 38.20 -8.68
CA GLY A 566 -4.35 39.21 -8.37
C GLY A 566 -5.44 38.68 -7.43
N PRO A 567 -6.27 39.58 -6.88
CA PRO A 567 -7.40 39.20 -6.06
C PRO A 567 -8.38 38.31 -6.85
N PRO A 568 -9.12 37.41 -6.18
CA PRO A 568 -10.16 36.61 -6.83
C PRO A 568 -11.21 37.52 -7.47
N GLU A 569 -11.72 37.14 -8.64
CA GLU A 569 -12.77 37.91 -9.34
C GLU A 569 -14.02 38.03 -8.45
N GLU A 570 -14.45 39.27 -8.13
CA GLU A 570 -15.50 39.61 -7.13
C GLU A 570 -16.88 38.96 -7.41
N SER A 571 -17.12 38.43 -8.60
CA SER A 571 -18.41 37.82 -8.99
C SER A 571 -18.45 36.30 -8.85
N ALA A 572 -17.31 35.64 -8.64
CA ALA A 572 -17.26 34.20 -8.43
C ALA A 572 -17.21 33.92 -6.92
N ALA A 573 -18.38 33.87 -6.27
CA ALA A 573 -18.50 33.04 -5.08
C ALA A 573 -17.81 31.69 -5.39
N PRO A 574 -16.96 31.15 -4.49
CA PRO A 574 -16.20 29.94 -4.78
C PRO A 574 -17.20 28.90 -5.29
N PRO A 575 -16.94 28.29 -6.47
CA PRO A 575 -17.97 27.64 -7.27
C PRO A 575 -18.79 26.75 -6.37
N VAL A 576 -20.06 27.13 -6.14
CA VAL A 576 -20.94 26.39 -5.23
C VAL A 576 -20.89 24.94 -5.70
N PRO A 577 -20.45 23.98 -4.85
CA PRO A 577 -20.35 22.60 -5.27
C PRO A 577 -21.73 22.21 -5.79
N PRO A 578 -21.86 21.78 -7.06
CA PRO A 578 -23.16 21.54 -7.65
C PRO A 578 -23.94 20.57 -6.75
N PRO A 579 -25.25 20.77 -6.53
CA PRO A 579 -26.05 19.99 -5.57
C PRO A 579 -26.12 18.49 -5.88
N ARG A 580 -25.58 18.07 -7.03
CA ARG A 580 -25.30 16.68 -7.38
C ARG A 580 -23.81 16.54 -7.63
N VAL A 581 -23.04 16.44 -6.55
CA VAL A 581 -21.60 16.21 -6.60
C VAL A 581 -21.36 14.88 -7.33
N THR A 582 -20.93 14.95 -8.59
CA THR A 582 -20.10 13.89 -9.17
C THR A 582 -18.77 13.95 -8.42
N ALA A 583 -18.63 13.08 -7.42
CA ALA A 583 -17.49 13.06 -6.52
C ALA A 583 -16.15 12.91 -7.28
N ARG A 584 -15.15 13.66 -6.79
CA ARG A 584 -13.70 13.56 -7.08
C ARG A 584 -13.26 13.85 -8.52
N ARG A 585 -12.64 15.02 -8.76
CA ARG A 585 -11.82 15.26 -9.98
C ARG A 585 -10.47 14.54 -9.91
N HIS A 586 -9.82 14.47 -8.74
CA HIS A 586 -8.80 13.46 -8.48
C HIS A 586 -9.49 12.16 -8.09
N LYS A 587 -9.95 11.40 -9.09
CA LYS A 587 -10.25 9.99 -8.87
C LYS A 587 -9.00 9.35 -8.26
N PRO A 588 -9.15 8.47 -7.24
CA PRO A 588 -8.03 7.68 -6.75
C PRO A 588 -7.25 7.15 -7.95
N ILE A 589 -5.94 7.17 -7.85
CA ILE A 589 -5.12 6.67 -8.95
C ILE A 589 -5.54 5.23 -9.15
N THR A 590 -5.99 4.89 -10.35
CA THR A 590 -6.48 3.54 -10.65
C THR A 590 -5.58 2.91 -11.69
N ILE A 591 -5.27 1.65 -11.44
CA ILE A 591 -4.65 0.74 -12.39
C ILE A 591 -5.62 0.52 -13.56
N SER A 592 -6.92 0.45 -13.29
CA SER A 592 -7.97 0.02 -14.21
C SER A 592 -8.38 1.01 -15.31
N LYS A 593 -7.74 2.19 -15.41
CA LYS A 593 -7.95 3.15 -16.54
C LYS A 593 -7.13 2.83 -17.80
N ARG A 594 -6.47 1.67 -17.83
CA ARG A 594 -5.76 1.15 -19.01
C ARG A 594 -6.75 0.99 -20.18
N LEU A 595 -6.29 1.24 -21.41
CA LEU A 595 -7.03 0.82 -22.60
C LEU A 595 -7.21 -0.70 -22.53
N LEU A 596 -8.46 -1.16 -22.57
CA LEU A 596 -8.78 -2.58 -22.57
C LEU A 596 -8.07 -3.23 -23.76
N ARG A 597 -7.22 -4.23 -23.48
CA ARG A 597 -6.42 -4.89 -24.51
C ARG A 597 -7.32 -5.60 -25.52
N GLU A 598 -7.04 -5.39 -26.80
CA GLU A 598 -7.75 -6.09 -27.87
C GLU A 598 -7.42 -7.58 -27.76
N ARG A 599 -8.44 -8.38 -27.44
CA ARG A 599 -8.28 -9.81 -27.16
C ARG A 599 -7.90 -10.52 -28.46
N THR A 600 -6.67 -11.03 -28.55
CA THR A 600 -6.28 -11.90 -29.67
C THR A 600 -7.09 -13.19 -29.55
N VAL A 601 -8.15 -13.32 -30.33
CA VAL A 601 -8.92 -14.56 -30.46
C VAL A 601 -8.02 -15.55 -31.19
N PHE A 602 -7.49 -16.52 -30.45
CA PHE A 602 -6.70 -17.60 -31.04
C PHE A 602 -7.64 -18.55 -31.79
N TYR A 603 -7.82 -18.31 -33.09
CA TYR A 603 -8.36 -19.31 -33.99
C TYR A 603 -7.36 -20.46 -34.10
N THR A 604 -7.75 -21.62 -33.57
CA THR A 604 -7.18 -22.89 -34.01
C THR A 604 -7.56 -23.05 -35.48
N SER A 605 -6.58 -23.00 -36.37
CA SER A 605 -6.77 -23.32 -37.79
C SER A 605 -7.23 -24.77 -37.89
N SER A 606 -8.53 -24.98 -38.04
CA SER A 606 -9.06 -26.19 -38.67
C SER A 606 -8.87 -26.00 -40.17
N LEU A 607 -7.91 -26.72 -40.75
CA LEU A 607 -7.90 -26.98 -42.18
C LEU A 607 -9.20 -27.73 -42.52
N ASP A 608 -10.24 -27.03 -42.96
CA ASP A 608 -11.29 -27.64 -43.76
C ASP A 608 -10.81 -27.59 -45.20
N GLU A 609 -10.21 -28.71 -45.65
CA GLU A 609 -10.17 -29.06 -47.06
C GLU A 609 -11.60 -29.46 -47.46
N SER A 610 -12.36 -28.54 -48.04
CA SER A 610 -13.63 -28.86 -48.70
C SER A 610 -13.54 -28.45 -50.15
N GLU A 611 -13.49 -29.48 -50.99
CA GLU A 611 -13.41 -29.45 -52.45
C GLU A 611 -14.54 -28.62 -53.10
N ASP A 612 -14.20 -28.09 -54.26
CA ASP A 612 -15.00 -27.28 -55.16
C ASP A 612 -16.39 -27.87 -55.47
N GLU A 613 -17.46 -27.17 -55.11
CA GLU A 613 -18.69 -27.19 -55.91
C GLU A 613 -19.16 -25.77 -56.25
N ILE A 614 -19.04 -25.48 -57.54
CA ILE A 614 -19.50 -24.28 -58.22
C ILE A 614 -21.02 -24.31 -58.28
N GLN A 615 -21.70 -23.37 -57.58
CA GLN A 615 -23.01 -22.93 -58.01
C GLN A 615 -23.24 -21.45 -57.78
N HIS A 616 -23.42 -20.76 -58.91
CA HIS A 616 -23.75 -19.35 -59.05
C HIS A 616 -25.06 -18.98 -58.33
N GLN A 617 -25.02 -17.93 -57.50
CA GLN A 617 -26.05 -16.90 -57.48
C GLN A 617 -25.56 -15.64 -56.75
N THR A 618 -25.64 -14.52 -57.46
CA THR A 618 -25.22 -13.14 -57.11
C THR A 618 -26.40 -12.34 -56.48
N PRO A 619 -26.29 -11.04 -56.17
CA PRO A 619 -25.91 -10.49 -54.87
C PRO A 619 -26.98 -9.54 -54.29
N ASN A 620 -26.91 -9.21 -52.99
CA ASN A 620 -27.19 -7.88 -52.41
C ASN A 620 -27.43 -8.01 -50.90
N GLY A 621 -26.59 -7.35 -50.10
CA GLY A 621 -26.77 -7.31 -48.65
C GLY A 621 -25.62 -6.64 -47.91
N THR A 622 -25.31 -5.41 -48.28
CA THR A 622 -24.39 -4.54 -47.51
C THR A 622 -25.04 -4.21 -46.16
N ILE A 623 -24.68 -4.93 -45.10
CA ILE A 623 -25.02 -4.55 -43.72
C ILE A 623 -23.74 -4.02 -43.07
N THR A 624 -23.66 -2.70 -43.04
CA THR A 624 -22.71 -1.90 -42.27
C THR A 624 -22.96 -2.10 -40.77
N SER A 625 -22.06 -2.83 -40.10
CA SER A 625 -22.08 -3.02 -38.65
C SER A 625 -21.45 -1.81 -37.93
N SER A 626 -22.26 -0.78 -37.68
CA SER A 626 -21.96 0.24 -36.68
C SER A 626 -22.38 -0.29 -35.30
N ILE A 627 -21.46 -0.92 -34.58
CA ILE A 627 -21.69 -1.30 -33.18
C ILE A 627 -21.30 -0.10 -32.29
N GLU A 628 -22.32 0.66 -31.91
CA GLU A 628 -22.28 1.71 -30.90
C GLU A 628 -22.05 1.08 -29.49
N PRO A 629 -21.19 1.67 -28.64
CA PRO A 629 -20.75 1.04 -27.39
C PRO A 629 -21.84 1.03 -26.29
N PRO A 630 -21.81 0.05 -25.37
CA PRO A 630 -22.93 -0.27 -24.50
C PRO A 630 -23.15 0.76 -23.39
N LYS A 631 -24.42 1.18 -23.23
CA LYS A 631 -24.90 2.03 -22.13
C LYS A 631 -24.76 1.34 -20.77
N PRO A 632 -24.30 2.05 -19.72
CA PRO A 632 -24.07 1.48 -18.40
C PRO A 632 -25.38 1.22 -17.61
N PRO A 633 -25.35 0.32 -16.62
CA PRO A 633 -26.54 -0.25 -15.99
C PRO A 633 -27.32 0.79 -15.16
N GLN A 634 -28.62 0.87 -15.40
CA GLN A 634 -29.55 1.70 -14.65
C GLN A 634 -29.86 1.06 -13.29
N HIS A 635 -29.32 1.63 -12.21
CA HIS A 635 -29.73 1.26 -10.86
C HIS A 635 -31.16 1.76 -10.56
N PRO A 636 -31.99 0.99 -9.82
CA PRO A 636 -33.40 1.29 -9.62
C PRO A 636 -33.58 2.54 -8.76
N LYS A 637 -34.29 3.54 -9.30
CA LYS A 637 -34.69 4.75 -8.60
C LYS A 637 -35.76 4.41 -7.56
N LEU A 638 -35.39 4.42 -6.28
CA LEU A 638 -36.35 4.48 -5.17
C LEU A 638 -36.98 5.89 -5.10
N PRO A 639 -38.27 6.02 -4.72
CA PRO A 639 -39.07 7.19 -5.03
C PRO A 639 -38.79 8.35 -4.08
N ILE A 640 -38.44 9.49 -4.66
CA ILE A 640 -38.29 10.78 -3.97
C ILE A 640 -39.69 11.27 -3.58
N GLN A 641 -40.07 11.09 -2.31
CA GLN A 641 -41.21 11.79 -1.73
C GLN A 641 -40.83 13.25 -1.47
N ARG A 642 -41.66 14.15 -2.02
CA ARG A 642 -41.54 15.60 -1.87
C ARG A 642 -41.69 16.01 -0.41
N SER A 643 -40.65 16.65 0.13
CA SER A 643 -40.66 17.38 1.37
C SER A 643 -41.49 18.67 1.20
N GLY A 644 -42.75 18.61 1.63
CA GLY A 644 -43.57 19.77 1.97
C GLY A 644 -43.34 20.17 3.43
N GLU A 645 -43.53 21.45 3.69
CA GLU A 645 -43.15 22.23 4.88
C GLU A 645 -43.59 21.67 6.25
N THR A 646 -42.67 21.89 7.19
CA THR A 646 -42.79 22.13 8.64
C THR A 646 -44.19 22.41 9.22
N ASP A 647 -44.60 21.62 10.23
CA ASP A 647 -45.12 22.13 11.50
C ASP A 647 -45.06 21.04 12.61
N PRO A 648 -44.84 21.39 13.90
CA PRO A 648 -44.23 20.49 14.87
C PRO A 648 -45.23 19.76 15.77
N GLY A 649 -44.78 18.61 16.28
CA GLY A 649 -45.32 18.06 17.52
C GLY A 649 -46.01 16.71 17.36
N ARG A 650 -45.23 15.63 17.45
CA ARG A 650 -45.70 14.48 18.21
C ARG A 650 -44.56 13.61 18.71
N LYS A 651 -44.54 13.48 20.04
CA LYS A 651 -43.68 12.64 20.86
C LYS A 651 -43.69 11.20 20.33
N SER A 652 -42.54 10.68 19.92
CA SER A 652 -42.32 9.25 19.70
C SER A 652 -41.69 8.63 20.96
N PRO A 653 -42.07 7.40 21.33
CA PRO A 653 -41.89 6.89 22.68
C PRO A 653 -40.50 6.27 22.86
N SER A 654 -39.86 6.65 23.96
CA SER A 654 -38.63 6.08 24.50
C SER A 654 -38.81 4.58 24.79
N ARG A 655 -38.10 3.73 24.04
CA ARG A 655 -37.83 2.34 24.43
C ARG A 655 -36.66 2.29 25.42
N PRO A 656 -36.65 1.33 26.37
CA PRO A 656 -35.88 1.45 27.59
C PRO A 656 -34.41 1.08 27.39
N ILE A 657 -33.56 1.82 28.11
CA ILE A 657 -32.13 1.64 28.26
C ILE A 657 -31.89 0.28 28.92
N LEU A 658 -31.28 -0.65 28.17
CA LEU A 658 -30.79 -1.91 28.70
C LEU A 658 -29.38 -1.66 29.24
N ASP A 659 -29.29 -1.48 30.57
CA ASP A 659 -28.03 -1.51 31.32
C ASP A 659 -27.38 -2.89 31.15
N GLY A 660 -26.37 -2.95 30.29
CA GLY A 660 -25.61 -4.16 29.98
C GLY A 660 -24.13 -3.83 29.95
N LYS A 661 -23.54 -3.82 31.14
CA LYS A 661 -22.11 -3.80 31.47
C LYS A 661 -21.25 -4.41 30.34
N LEU A 662 -20.41 -3.59 29.70
CA LEU A 662 -19.37 -4.02 28.76
C LEU A 662 -18.51 -5.10 29.42
N GLU A 663 -18.66 -6.36 29.02
CA GLU A 663 -17.58 -7.33 29.16
C GLU A 663 -16.61 -7.17 27.97
N PRO A 664 -15.28 -7.23 28.20
CA PRO A 664 -14.30 -6.98 27.15
C PRO A 664 -14.33 -8.11 26.12
N CYS A 665 -14.46 -7.76 24.83
CA CYS A 665 -14.25 -8.68 23.72
C CYS A 665 -12.91 -9.41 23.88
N PRO A 666 -12.88 -10.76 23.89
CA PRO A 666 -11.64 -11.50 24.02
C PRO A 666 -10.80 -11.32 22.75
N GLU A 667 -9.53 -10.98 22.95
CA GLU A 667 -8.51 -10.86 21.92
C GLU A 667 -8.51 -12.09 21.02
N VAL A 668 -8.69 -11.86 19.72
CA VAL A 668 -8.54 -12.87 18.68
C VAL A 668 -7.05 -13.19 18.57
N ASP A 669 -6.61 -14.23 19.27
CA ASP A 669 -5.24 -14.74 19.23
C ASP A 669 -4.96 -15.36 17.84
N VAL A 670 -4.41 -14.53 16.95
CA VAL A 670 -3.94 -14.89 15.60
C VAL A 670 -2.87 -16.00 15.63
N GLY A 671 -2.28 -16.30 16.79
CA GLY A 671 -1.29 -17.36 16.96
C GLY A 671 -1.82 -18.79 16.70
N LYS A 672 -3.13 -19.04 16.81
CA LYS A 672 -3.65 -20.41 16.63
C LYS A 672 -3.84 -20.87 15.18
N LEU A 673 -3.81 -19.96 14.19
CA LEU A 673 -3.97 -20.37 12.79
C LEU A 673 -2.74 -21.09 12.21
N VAL A 674 -1.57 -20.99 12.86
CA VAL A 674 -0.32 -21.64 12.36
C VAL A 674 -0.16 -23.08 12.85
N SER A 675 -0.94 -23.54 13.83
CA SER A 675 -0.80 -24.90 14.38
C SER A 675 -1.66 -25.98 13.70
N ARG A 676 -2.51 -25.63 12.73
CA ARG A 676 -3.39 -26.61 12.04
C ARG A 676 -2.88 -27.14 10.69
N LEU A 677 -1.62 -26.89 10.34
CA LEU A 677 -1.02 -27.41 9.09
C LEU A 677 0.14 -28.40 9.29
N GLN A 678 0.32 -28.93 10.50
CA GLN A 678 1.20 -30.07 10.75
C GLN A 678 0.44 -31.19 11.44
N ASP A 679 -0.51 -31.81 10.73
CA ASP A 679 -0.89 -33.19 11.02
C ASP A 679 -1.54 -33.83 9.80
N GLY A 680 -0.88 -34.85 9.26
CA GLY A 680 -1.24 -35.50 8.01
C GLY A 680 -0.18 -36.51 7.61
N GLY A 681 0.20 -37.35 8.58
CA GLY A 681 1.25 -38.34 8.45
C GLY A 681 0.84 -39.51 7.55
N THR A 682 1.79 -39.95 6.73
CA THR A 682 1.76 -41.27 6.09
C THR A 682 2.84 -42.14 6.72
N LYS A 683 2.39 -43.28 7.24
CA LYS A 683 3.11 -44.26 8.05
C LYS A 683 4.20 -45.03 7.27
N ILE A 684 5.41 -45.02 7.81
CA ILE A 684 6.24 -46.14 8.32
C ILE A 684 6.16 -47.50 7.57
N THR A 685 7.29 -48.03 7.06
CA THR A 685 8.00 -49.24 7.57
C THR A 685 9.22 -49.66 6.72
N PRO A 686 10.20 -50.42 7.28
CA PRO A 686 11.63 -50.16 7.09
C PRO A 686 12.40 -51.30 6.39
N LYS A 687 13.63 -51.02 5.97
CA LYS A 687 14.66 -52.05 5.83
C LYS A 687 16.01 -51.55 6.33
N ALA A 688 16.51 -52.27 7.32
CA ALA A 688 17.75 -52.05 8.04
C ALA A 688 18.98 -52.43 7.21
N THR A 689 20.08 -51.70 7.40
CA THR A 689 21.42 -52.30 7.34
C THR A 689 22.40 -51.52 8.22
N ASN A 690 23.20 -52.29 8.95
CA ASN A 690 24.02 -51.96 10.10
C ASN A 690 25.33 -51.24 9.75
N GLY A 691 25.91 -50.52 10.72
CA GLY A 691 27.35 -50.25 10.76
C GLY A 691 27.74 -48.94 11.46
N PRO A 692 28.46 -48.95 12.61
CA PRO A 692 28.59 -47.80 13.51
C PRO A 692 29.84 -46.95 13.22
N MET A 693 29.73 -45.63 13.40
CA MET A 693 30.87 -44.71 13.46
C MET A 693 30.84 -43.88 14.76
N PRO A 694 32.00 -43.70 15.43
CA PRO A 694 32.08 -43.18 16.80
C PRO A 694 32.18 -41.65 16.87
N GLY A 695 31.97 -41.15 18.08
CA GLY A 695 31.63 -39.76 18.40
C GLY A 695 32.66 -38.69 18.05
N SER A 696 32.12 -37.52 17.71
CA SER A 696 32.83 -36.25 17.57
C SER A 696 32.39 -35.28 18.67
N GLY A 697 33.27 -35.01 19.62
CA GLY A 697 33.19 -33.87 20.54
C GLY A 697 33.63 -32.55 19.86
N PRO A 698 33.40 -31.39 20.49
CA PRO A 698 33.31 -30.12 19.79
C PRO A 698 34.59 -29.29 19.89
N THR A 699 35.14 -28.85 18.75
CA THR A 699 36.20 -27.83 18.72
C THR A 699 36.05 -26.85 17.56
N LYS A 700 35.56 -25.66 17.93
CA LYS A 700 35.96 -24.31 17.50
C LYS A 700 36.72 -24.20 16.17
N THR A 701 36.03 -23.71 15.13
CA THR A 701 36.64 -23.23 13.88
C THR A 701 36.97 -21.72 13.96
N PRO A 702 38.11 -21.27 13.39
CA PRO A 702 38.63 -19.92 13.61
C PRO A 702 38.23 -18.91 12.53
N SER A 703 38.19 -17.65 12.96
CA SER A 703 37.87 -16.43 12.21
C SER A 703 38.88 -16.14 11.08
N PHE A 704 38.43 -16.24 9.83
CA PHE A 704 39.20 -15.82 8.66
C PHE A 704 39.05 -14.31 8.41
N HIS A 705 40.14 -13.56 8.63
CA HIS A 705 40.27 -12.14 8.29
C HIS A 705 40.39 -11.95 6.76
N ILE A 706 39.37 -11.35 6.15
CA ILE A 706 39.39 -10.92 4.74
C ILE A 706 40.16 -9.58 4.66
N LYS A 707 41.38 -9.61 4.09
CA LYS A 707 42.19 -8.42 3.79
C LYS A 707 41.60 -7.68 2.57
N ARG A 708 41.28 -6.39 2.74
CA ARG A 708 40.80 -5.46 1.70
C ARG A 708 42.00 -4.93 0.89
N PRO A 709 41.96 -4.90 -0.46
CA PRO A 709 43.08 -4.42 -1.28
C PRO A 709 43.16 -2.88 -1.31
N ALA A 710 44.40 -2.36 -1.37
CA ALA A 710 44.74 -0.94 -1.37
C ALA A 710 44.43 -0.23 -2.71
N PRO A 711 44.17 1.10 -2.72
CA PRO A 711 43.68 1.83 -3.88
C PRO A 711 44.83 2.34 -4.77
N ARG A 712 44.66 2.23 -6.09
CA ARG A 712 45.59 2.76 -7.10
C ARG A 712 45.42 4.28 -7.31
N PRO A 713 46.48 5.01 -7.69
CA PRO A 713 46.52 6.48 -7.61
C PRO A 713 45.91 7.18 -8.83
N LEU A 714 45.38 8.37 -8.55
CA LEU A 714 44.75 9.33 -9.45
C LEU A 714 45.71 9.86 -10.52
N ALA A 715 45.35 9.68 -11.79
CA ALA A 715 45.98 10.37 -12.92
C ALA A 715 45.18 11.62 -13.26
N HIS A 716 45.85 12.78 -13.19
CA HIS A 716 45.36 14.08 -13.63
C HIS A 716 45.11 14.09 -15.14
N HIS A 717 43.89 14.43 -15.57
CA HIS A 717 43.64 14.91 -16.93
C HIS A 717 42.84 16.21 -16.89
N LYS A 718 43.39 17.21 -17.58
CA LYS A 718 42.94 18.59 -17.73
C LYS A 718 41.67 18.70 -18.59
N GLU A 719 40.94 19.78 -18.32
CA GLU A 719 39.84 20.37 -19.08
C GLU A 719 40.08 20.45 -20.59
N GLY A 720 39.00 20.31 -21.36
CA GLY A 720 38.99 20.57 -22.80
C GLY A 720 37.71 20.10 -23.49
N ASP A 721 36.69 20.97 -23.41
CA ASP A 721 35.57 21.21 -24.32
C ASP A 721 34.62 20.11 -24.83
N ALA A 722 33.37 20.52 -24.86
CA ALA A 722 32.20 19.74 -25.21
C ALA A 722 32.07 19.59 -26.73
N ASP A 723 31.89 18.35 -27.20
CA ASP A 723 31.14 18.11 -28.43
C ASP A 723 30.30 16.83 -28.32
N SER A 724 29.00 17.06 -28.47
CA SER A 724 27.92 16.10 -28.37
C SER A 724 27.89 15.18 -29.59
N PHE A 725 28.49 13.99 -29.47
CA PHE A 725 28.23 12.89 -30.42
C PHE A 725 27.24 11.88 -29.83
N SER A 726 26.00 11.99 -30.29
CA SER A 726 24.93 11.01 -30.14
C SER A 726 25.34 9.68 -30.80
N LYS A 727 25.91 8.77 -30.00
CA LYS A 727 26.14 7.38 -30.41
C LYS A 727 24.82 6.64 -30.57
N VAL A 728 24.41 6.48 -31.82
CA VAL A 728 23.39 5.51 -32.25
C VAL A 728 23.83 4.10 -31.80
N ARG A 729 22.99 3.44 -31.01
CA ARG A 729 23.21 2.10 -30.46
C ARG A 729 23.00 1.05 -31.56
N PRO A 730 23.93 0.10 -31.77
CA PRO A 730 23.80 -0.89 -32.84
C PRO A 730 22.76 -1.97 -32.50
N PRO A 731 22.04 -2.50 -33.51
CA PRO A 731 20.97 -3.48 -33.32
C PRO A 731 21.56 -4.86 -33.06
N GLY A 732 21.16 -5.51 -31.96
CA GLY A 732 21.49 -6.92 -31.74
C GLY A 732 21.57 -7.41 -30.28
N GLU A 733 21.63 -6.51 -29.30
CA GLU A 733 21.68 -6.96 -27.89
C GLU A 733 20.27 -7.23 -27.35
N LYS A 734 19.91 -8.51 -27.32
CA LYS A 734 18.73 -9.01 -26.60
C LYS A 734 18.86 -8.66 -25.11
N PRO A 735 17.83 -8.07 -24.47
CA PRO A 735 17.91 -7.69 -23.07
C PRO A 735 18.06 -8.93 -22.20
N THR A 736 19.17 -9.00 -21.46
CA THR A 736 19.36 -10.01 -20.41
C THR A 736 18.31 -9.74 -19.33
N ILE A 737 17.45 -10.73 -19.06
CA ILE A 737 16.42 -10.67 -18.01
C ILE A 737 17.16 -10.65 -16.66
N ILE A 738 17.43 -9.45 -16.15
CA ILE A 738 17.96 -9.26 -14.80
C ILE A 738 16.76 -9.26 -13.85
N ARG A 739 16.71 -10.23 -12.92
CA ARG A 739 15.72 -10.20 -11.83
C ARG A 739 15.83 -8.85 -11.11
N PRO A 740 14.74 -8.08 -10.97
CA PRO A 740 14.76 -6.83 -10.23
C PRO A 740 15.27 -7.08 -8.80
N PRO A 741 16.16 -6.23 -8.27
CA PRO A 741 16.64 -6.39 -6.90
C PRO A 741 15.45 -6.33 -5.93
N VAL A 742 15.39 -7.31 -5.02
CA VAL A 742 14.29 -7.50 -4.05
C VAL A 742 14.14 -6.30 -3.09
N ARG A 743 15.12 -5.39 -3.06
CA ARG A 743 15.08 -4.16 -2.28
C ARG A 743 15.77 -3.02 -3.04
N PRO A 744 15.23 -1.78 -3.03
CA PRO A 744 15.93 -0.62 -3.54
C PRO A 744 17.31 -0.45 -2.87
N PRO A 745 18.31 0.11 -3.56
CA PRO A 745 19.60 0.42 -2.96
C PRO A 745 19.44 1.36 -1.76
N ASP A 746 20.07 1.02 -0.64
CA ASP A 746 20.12 1.90 0.52
C ASP A 746 20.83 3.22 0.13
N PRO A 747 20.36 4.38 0.62
CA PRO A 747 20.94 5.68 0.27
C PRO A 747 22.43 5.75 0.65
N PRO A 748 23.25 6.46 -0.14
CA PRO A 748 24.70 6.43 -0.03
C PRO A 748 25.17 6.83 1.38
N CYS A 749 25.80 5.88 2.07
CA CYS A 749 26.43 6.13 3.36
C CYS A 749 27.65 7.05 3.18
N ARG A 750 27.57 8.20 3.85
CA ARG A 750 28.59 9.25 4.00
C ARG A 750 30.01 8.65 4.13
N ALA A 751 30.86 8.87 3.12
CA ALA A 751 32.29 8.71 3.29
C ALA A 751 32.78 9.80 4.25
N ALA A 752 33.37 9.41 5.38
CA ALA A 752 33.93 10.33 6.35
C ALA A 752 35.09 11.10 5.71
N THR A 753 34.90 12.40 5.48
CA THR A 753 35.99 13.31 5.11
C THR A 753 36.98 13.42 6.28
N PRO A 754 38.30 13.42 6.03
CA PRO A 754 39.30 13.40 7.09
C PRO A 754 39.33 14.75 7.82
N GLN A 755 39.02 14.73 9.11
CA GLN A 755 39.12 15.88 9.99
C GLN A 755 40.59 16.25 10.22
N LYS A 756 40.95 17.48 9.85
CA LYS A 756 42.24 18.12 10.18
C LYS A 756 42.15 18.61 11.65
N PRO A 757 43.21 18.44 12.47
CA PRO A 757 43.07 18.46 13.92
C PRO A 757 43.01 19.88 14.50
N GLU A 758 41.96 20.16 15.26
CA GLU A 758 41.87 21.33 16.15
C GLU A 758 42.53 21.04 17.51
N PRO A 759 43.13 22.07 18.16
CA PRO A 759 43.90 21.90 19.38
C PRO A 759 42.99 21.82 20.63
N LYS A 760 43.36 20.89 21.51
CA LYS A 760 42.74 20.59 22.81
C LYS A 760 42.67 21.81 23.73
N PRO A 761 41.50 22.13 24.31
CA PRO A 761 41.40 22.84 25.58
C PRO A 761 41.16 21.87 26.74
N ASP A 762 41.71 22.25 27.89
CA ASP A 762 41.91 21.42 29.06
C ASP A 762 40.65 20.97 29.80
N ILE A 763 40.84 19.83 30.46
CA ILE A 763 39.90 18.99 31.17
C ILE A 763 39.37 19.72 32.41
N VAL A 764 38.05 19.96 32.46
CA VAL A 764 37.34 20.14 33.74
C VAL A 764 36.24 19.09 33.80
N ALA A 765 36.46 18.13 34.70
CA ALA A 765 35.58 17.01 34.98
C ALA A 765 34.30 17.51 35.68
N GLY A 766 33.16 17.29 35.02
CA GLY A 766 31.84 17.52 35.60
C GLY A 766 30.89 16.42 35.15
N ASN A 767 30.58 15.50 36.06
CA ASN A 767 29.58 14.45 35.88
C ASN A 767 28.22 15.06 35.54
N ALA A 768 27.75 14.87 34.31
CA ALA A 768 26.38 15.15 33.90
C ALA A 768 25.84 13.92 33.16
N GLY A 769 24.73 13.41 33.68
CA GLY A 769 24.14 12.11 33.34
C GLY A 769 23.84 11.93 31.86
N GLU A 770 23.89 10.65 31.48
CA GLU A 770 23.57 10.13 30.16
C GLU A 770 22.25 10.69 29.62
N ILE A 771 22.35 11.70 28.76
CA ILE A 771 21.27 12.07 27.86
C ILE A 771 21.20 10.95 26.83
N THR A 772 20.32 9.99 27.09
CA THR A 772 20.02 8.88 26.18
C THR A 772 19.68 9.43 24.81
N SER A 773 20.54 9.14 23.83
CA SER A 773 20.39 9.52 22.44
C SER A 773 19.01 9.09 21.91
N SER A 774 18.32 10.02 21.26
CA SER A 774 17.06 9.89 20.53
C SER A 774 16.61 8.43 20.27
N VAL A 775 15.44 8.08 20.83
CA VAL A 775 14.74 6.80 20.61
C VAL A 775 14.61 6.48 19.11
N VAL A 776 14.58 7.49 18.24
CA VAL A 776 14.55 7.34 16.78
C VAL A 776 15.82 6.66 16.26
N ALA A 777 17.00 7.01 16.76
CA ALA A 777 18.26 6.39 16.35
C ALA A 777 18.40 4.94 16.87
N SER A 778 17.86 4.66 18.06
CA SER A 778 17.92 3.30 18.65
C SER A 778 16.98 2.30 17.95
N ARG A 779 15.79 2.74 17.53
CA ARG A 779 14.83 1.85 16.83
C ARG A 779 15.26 1.52 15.40
N THR A 780 15.94 2.43 14.70
CA THR A 780 16.52 2.11 13.39
C THR A 780 17.53 0.96 13.49
N ARG A 781 18.34 0.90 14.56
CA ARG A 781 19.24 -0.24 14.78
C ARG A 781 18.52 -1.54 15.10
N PHE A 782 17.39 -1.50 15.80
CA PHE A 782 16.61 -2.71 16.08
C PHE A 782 16.09 -3.35 14.79
N PHE A 783 15.58 -2.55 13.85
CA PHE A 783 15.14 -3.05 12.55
C PHE A 783 16.30 -3.40 11.59
N GLU A 784 17.43 -2.69 11.63
CA GLU A 784 18.64 -3.09 10.89
C GLU A 784 19.20 -4.44 11.39
N THR A 785 19.17 -4.69 12.70
CA THR A 785 19.68 -5.96 13.25
C THR A 785 18.73 -7.13 12.94
N ALA A 786 17.43 -6.89 12.92
CA ALA A 786 16.45 -7.89 12.46
C ALA A 786 16.63 -8.20 10.95
N SER A 787 16.93 -7.19 10.13
CA SER A 787 17.18 -7.38 8.69
C SER A 787 18.49 -8.10 8.37
N ARG A 788 19.45 -8.18 9.30
CA ARG A 788 20.73 -8.88 9.07
C ARG A 788 20.69 -10.38 9.39
N LYS A 789 19.65 -10.89 10.08
CA LYS A 789 19.60 -12.31 10.47
C LYS A 789 18.95 -13.26 9.45
N THR A 790 18.48 -12.77 8.31
CA THR A 790 17.98 -13.63 7.22
C THR A 790 18.99 -13.68 6.08
N GLY A 791 20.08 -14.41 6.27
CA GLY A 791 21.13 -14.48 5.26
C GLY A 791 22.21 -15.51 5.52
N SER A 792 21.88 -16.74 5.93
CA SER A 792 22.83 -17.86 5.80
C SER A 792 22.13 -19.22 5.92
N SER A 793 21.54 -19.69 4.81
CA SER A 793 21.30 -21.13 4.60
C SER A 793 20.94 -21.36 3.12
N GLN A 794 21.79 -20.90 2.20
CA GLN A 794 21.81 -21.48 0.85
C GLN A 794 22.67 -22.74 0.92
N GLY A 795 22.01 -23.88 1.15
CA GLY A 795 22.61 -25.21 1.07
C GLY A 795 23.19 -25.43 -0.33
N ARG A 796 24.50 -25.65 -0.36
CA ARG A 796 25.31 -25.93 -1.55
C ARG A 796 24.93 -27.32 -2.09
N LEU A 797 24.60 -27.39 -3.38
CA LEU A 797 24.43 -28.65 -4.10
C LEU A 797 25.79 -29.39 -4.15
N PRO A 798 25.87 -30.68 -3.76
CA PRO A 798 27.07 -31.47 -3.97
C PRO A 798 27.12 -31.86 -5.45
N GLY A 799 28.14 -31.37 -6.15
CA GLY A 799 28.58 -31.95 -7.40
C GLY A 799 29.46 -33.15 -7.07
N ASP A 800 29.08 -34.33 -7.56
CA ASP A 800 29.97 -35.48 -7.62
C ASP A 800 30.88 -35.31 -8.85
N GLU A 801 32.17 -35.18 -8.56
CA GLU A 801 33.28 -35.35 -9.48
C GLU A 801 33.60 -36.85 -9.61
N SER A 802 33.96 -37.25 -10.84
CA SER A 802 34.57 -38.53 -11.27
C SER A 802 33.68 -39.76 -11.38
#